data_AF-A0A9E3FJ49-F1
#
_entry.id   AF-A0A9E3FJ49-F1
#
_cell.length_a   1.000
_cell.length_b   1.000
_cell.length_c   1.000
_cell.angle_alpha   90.00
_cell.angle_beta   90.00
_cell.angle_gamma   90.00
#
_symmetry.space_group_name_H-M   'P 1'
#
loop_
_entity.id
_entity.type
_entity.pdbx_description
1 polymer ?
#
loop_
_entity_poly.entity_id
_entity_poly.type
_entity_poly.pdbx_seq_one_letter_code
_entity_poly.pdbx_strand_id
1 'polypeptide(L)'
;MREAMSATLSALPARFQEERAELLGLLRDGGILHRSETQPVLSRDGSSHRWMLDSLSVTLTPRGAELAGRCVLELLKRFDGRQLATYGLTAVPILQSCVLQSGGRYRGLLVRKERKGHGSLKLVEGPIDQSEPVVLVDDSVSSGLSLEEACARLEEAGLRVEGGVCLVRFGWHGGYAAMQERGYHCEAVYDIWDDFIYHMEGEYKPPLNPTKCFPEFEWGGERAPDGLHPSALARLAVSEFLKTGRLPRAPRRLDQEYDSSGGAWVSLRSRADVHVRHAREGFWHFPEEANGTAAEDLLLASLLTAKQLPQGDEGLELLSRSAVAVTFFRKLERCAPGQLDNERYGIVVRSLERPWQMGGALPRMPGIVGEWAQLRHARRKNAGLVSFEPYEIYRHELVKLVEPGADWQPTGVPAGARPWHKSREVCAPLAERARDLVVSQLTGQCETTLAFKDESRLEGLDSFYVTVYVRGRLRGCMGGRPTRGAAFDEDLRRLARAALEDARFDADASPVEVDDVAVSVSMLFDELVIGSCSPEEVVRYFRHGQQALMAYRDESVGLLLPFVASMQNLDAEGFAREVLKKAGLGEPPFYWCRFDCATWLADARGTHELVGGFPRAEACEPEELDALLARRAELHTQYLLRHQKPDGSFYTDYEPFQNRLYEGRDLPRLAHAAWTLARAARVFGGDESKAASERALEYLLRAASEGEGELWLEVTGQPPSVAELSFTLLALCESNALESDERRALCERAARTLWNCVSLPHGRVQTHREPSAATEEFQDYFPGQVLLALAASCAAGVSQVDEARLERAFLFYRHRFRHRRGFGQVSWYTQAFARWWHVTRDERFADFVFEIVDWLLTFQQERTGAFINDHQPETPGYTSAVYLEAVASAANLAHELGDERRRRSYADSYARGLRFLDRLVIQERDASVLPSPAYAFGGLRRAIHYSEIRTDFVQHALSAIMEYREEGMSSAAADELCRALSS
;
A
#
# COMPACT_ATOMS: atom_id res chain seq x y z
N MET A 1 10.22 -0.29 9.97
CA MET A 1 10.15 1.10 9.45
C MET A 1 11.53 1.72 9.55
N ARG A 2 11.81 2.89 8.96
CA ARG A 2 13.11 3.55 9.19
C ARG A 2 13.19 4.05 10.63
N GLU A 3 14.38 3.97 11.19
CA GLU A 3 14.69 4.52 12.51
C GLU A 3 14.83 6.04 12.44
N ALA A 4 14.50 6.72 13.54
CA ALA A 4 14.76 8.13 13.69
C ALA A 4 16.26 8.39 13.87
N MET A 5 16.74 9.54 13.40
CA MET A 5 18.12 9.99 13.61
C MET A 5 18.53 9.93 15.08
N SER A 6 17.63 10.33 16.00
CA SER A 6 17.88 10.26 17.45
C SER A 6 18.18 8.84 17.94
N ALA A 7 17.46 7.84 17.44
CA ALA A 7 17.72 6.43 17.76
C ALA A 7 19.10 6.00 17.24
N THR A 8 19.41 6.30 15.97
CA THR A 8 20.73 6.02 15.37
C THR A 8 21.86 6.65 16.18
N LEU A 9 21.75 7.94 16.49
CA LEU A 9 22.77 8.68 17.23
C LEU A 9 22.93 8.15 18.64
N SER A 10 21.84 7.82 19.35
CA SER A 10 21.88 7.31 20.73
C SER A 10 22.57 5.94 20.86
N ALA A 11 22.58 5.16 19.78
CA ALA A 11 23.25 3.86 19.74
C ALA A 11 24.78 3.97 19.53
N LEU A 12 25.30 5.15 19.20
CA LEU A 12 26.73 5.39 19.01
C LEU A 12 27.47 5.47 20.35
N PRO A 13 28.79 5.15 20.39
CA PRO A 13 29.56 5.04 21.64
C PRO A 13 29.51 6.30 22.51
N ALA A 14 29.68 6.15 23.83
CA ALA A 14 29.66 7.28 24.78
C ALA A 14 30.63 8.42 24.39
N ARG A 15 31.81 8.06 23.87
CA ARG A 15 32.77 9.03 23.33
C ARG A 15 32.20 9.90 22.21
N PHE A 16 31.41 9.33 21.30
CA PHE A 16 30.73 10.10 20.25
C PHE A 16 29.76 11.11 20.88
N GLN A 17 29.01 10.73 21.92
CA GLN A 17 28.08 11.64 22.59
C GLN A 17 28.81 12.83 23.23
N GLU A 18 29.94 12.58 23.89
CA GLU A 18 30.77 13.61 24.50
C GLU A 18 31.35 14.58 23.44
N GLU A 19 31.96 14.03 22.38
CA GLU A 19 32.54 14.81 21.29
C GLU A 19 31.47 15.60 20.51
N ARG A 20 30.29 15.02 20.30
CA ARG A 20 29.10 15.67 19.71
C ARG A 20 28.60 16.81 20.61
N ALA A 21 28.46 16.59 21.92
CA ALA A 21 27.99 17.64 22.82
C ALA A 21 28.96 18.84 22.86
N GLU A 22 30.26 18.59 22.87
CA GLU A 22 31.28 19.65 22.84
C GLU A 22 31.24 20.43 21.51
N LEU A 23 31.18 19.73 20.37
CA LEU A 23 31.08 20.37 19.06
C LEU A 23 29.81 21.19 18.90
N LEU A 24 28.67 20.70 19.42
CA LEU A 24 27.41 21.45 19.41
C LEU A 24 27.54 22.76 20.19
N GLY A 25 28.23 22.77 21.33
CA GLY A 25 28.54 23.99 22.08
C GLY A 25 29.29 25.00 21.22
N LEU A 26 30.37 24.58 20.56
CA LEU A 26 31.15 25.45 19.66
C LEU A 26 30.31 25.99 18.49
N LEU A 27 29.48 25.14 17.87
CA LEU A 27 28.59 25.52 16.76
C LEU A 27 27.49 26.50 17.20
N ARG A 28 26.97 26.37 18.42
CA ARG A 28 25.97 27.31 18.95
C ARG A 28 26.59 28.66 19.33
N ASP A 29 27.80 28.66 19.88
CA ASP A 29 28.47 29.87 20.33
C ASP A 29 29.08 30.69 19.18
N GLY A 30 29.61 30.02 18.15
CA GLY A 30 30.33 30.67 17.05
C GLY A 30 29.82 30.35 15.65
N GLY A 31 29.04 29.29 15.47
CA GLY A 31 28.61 28.77 14.16
C GLY A 31 27.30 29.35 13.62
N ILE A 32 26.70 30.33 14.29
CA ILE A 32 25.47 31.00 13.84
C ILE A 32 25.77 32.47 13.55
N LEU A 33 25.69 32.86 12.28
CA LEU A 33 25.84 34.24 11.86
C LEU A 33 24.48 34.93 11.86
N HIS A 34 24.29 35.91 12.76
CA HIS A 34 23.10 36.74 12.80
C HIS A 34 23.19 37.94 11.86
N ARG A 35 22.07 38.28 11.23
CA ARG A 35 21.96 39.48 10.41
C ARG A 35 22.21 40.73 11.24
N SER A 36 23.03 41.64 10.72
CA SER A 36 23.19 43.00 11.23
C SER A 36 23.10 44.02 10.09
N GLU A 37 23.17 45.31 10.40
CA GLU A 37 23.16 46.39 9.40
C GLU A 37 24.34 46.30 8.43
N THR A 38 25.50 45.83 8.89
CA THR A 38 26.73 45.72 8.10
C THR A 38 27.00 44.31 7.58
N GLN A 39 26.27 43.31 8.07
CA GLN A 39 26.40 41.91 7.67
C GLN A 39 25.02 41.36 7.26
N PRO A 40 24.65 41.48 5.97
CA PRO A 40 23.41 40.93 5.48
C PRO A 40 23.48 39.40 5.44
N VAL A 41 22.37 38.75 5.76
CA VAL A 41 22.15 37.32 5.54
C VAL A 41 21.05 37.19 4.50
N LEU A 42 21.41 36.64 3.33
CA LEU A 42 20.55 36.57 2.15
C LEU A 42 20.43 35.13 1.65
N SER A 43 19.24 34.78 1.19
CA SER A 43 18.96 33.57 0.43
C SER A 43 19.39 33.71 -1.04
N ARG A 44 19.37 32.58 -1.77
CA ARG A 44 19.71 32.54 -3.20
C ARG A 44 18.81 33.42 -4.07
N ASP A 45 17.57 33.66 -3.64
CA ASP A 45 16.60 34.53 -4.30
C ASP A 45 16.73 36.02 -3.91
N GLY A 46 17.72 36.35 -3.08
CA GLY A 46 17.96 37.70 -2.58
C GLY A 46 17.11 38.10 -1.38
N SER A 47 16.24 37.22 -0.87
CA SER A 47 15.46 37.49 0.34
C SER A 47 16.34 37.48 1.59
N SER A 48 16.00 38.31 2.60
CA SER A 48 16.79 38.41 3.83
C SER A 48 16.31 37.45 4.91
N HIS A 49 17.24 36.79 5.60
CA HIS A 49 16.99 35.91 6.74
C HIS A 49 17.59 36.48 8.04
N ARG A 50 17.09 36.01 9.19
CA ARG A 50 17.56 36.46 10.53
C ARG A 50 18.97 35.98 10.86
N TRP A 51 19.32 34.79 10.41
CA TRP A 51 20.59 34.14 10.67
C TRP A 51 20.90 33.11 9.59
N MET A 52 22.16 32.68 9.50
CA MET A 52 22.60 31.52 8.72
C MET A 52 23.59 30.67 9.52
N LEU A 53 23.69 29.38 9.19
CA LEU A 53 24.77 28.54 9.68
C LEU A 53 26.08 28.97 9.01
N ASP A 54 27.06 29.37 9.81
CA ASP A 54 28.44 29.66 9.40
C ASP A 54 29.36 28.64 10.05
N SER A 55 29.35 27.41 9.52
CA SER A 55 30.14 26.31 10.07
C SER A 55 31.65 26.57 10.04
N LEU A 56 32.13 27.40 9.10
CA LEU A 56 33.56 27.67 8.88
C LEU A 56 34.21 28.40 10.06
N SER A 57 33.47 29.26 10.76
CA SER A 57 33.96 29.93 11.97
C SER A 57 34.40 28.93 13.06
N VAL A 58 33.83 27.72 13.04
CA VAL A 58 34.15 26.62 13.95
C VAL A 58 35.08 25.61 13.30
N THR A 59 34.77 25.12 12.10
CA THR A 59 35.52 24.03 11.46
C THR A 59 36.91 24.45 10.96
N LEU A 60 37.24 25.75 10.91
CA LEU A 60 38.59 26.24 10.65
C LEU A 60 39.43 26.47 11.93
N THR A 61 38.89 26.12 13.11
CA THR A 61 39.67 26.06 14.35
C THR A 61 40.26 24.67 14.56
N PRO A 62 41.40 24.52 15.26
CA PRO A 62 41.98 23.19 15.52
C PRO A 62 40.99 22.24 16.20
N ARG A 63 40.29 22.70 17.24
CA ARG A 63 39.37 21.88 18.02
C ARG A 63 38.06 21.59 17.27
N GLY A 64 37.49 22.59 16.58
CA GLY A 64 36.27 22.40 15.78
C GLY A 64 36.49 21.44 14.61
N ALA A 65 37.62 21.54 13.90
CA ALA A 65 37.98 20.59 12.84
C ALA A 65 38.18 19.17 13.39
N GLU A 66 38.89 19.02 14.51
CA GLU A 66 39.13 17.73 15.17
C GLU A 66 37.81 17.04 15.51
N LEU A 67 36.92 17.72 16.23
CA LEU A 67 35.64 17.16 16.67
C LEU A 67 34.69 16.87 15.50
N ALA A 68 34.58 17.78 14.52
CA ALA A 68 33.76 17.57 13.32
C ALA A 68 34.21 16.31 12.56
N GLY A 69 35.52 16.15 12.38
CA GLY A 69 36.10 14.96 11.74
C GLY A 69 35.77 13.68 12.49
N ARG A 70 35.87 13.65 13.82
CA ARG A 70 35.55 12.45 14.62
C ARG A 70 34.08 12.09 14.60
N CYS A 71 33.20 13.07 14.75
CA CYS A 71 31.76 12.85 14.69
C CYS A 71 31.34 12.29 13.32
N VAL A 72 31.85 12.89 12.23
CA VAL A 72 31.56 12.43 10.87
C VAL A 72 32.16 11.03 10.62
N LEU A 73 33.38 10.75 11.10
CA LEU A 73 34.00 9.42 10.98
C LEU A 73 33.19 8.30 11.63
N GLU A 74 32.53 8.56 12.76
CA GLU A 74 31.64 7.56 13.39
C GLU A 74 30.44 7.25 12.49
N LEU A 75 29.83 8.26 11.87
CA LEU A 75 28.73 8.05 10.91
C LEU A 75 29.20 7.38 9.61
N LEU A 76 30.39 7.72 9.12
CA LEU A 76 30.98 7.13 7.91
C LEU A 76 31.23 5.61 8.03
N LYS A 77 31.28 5.05 9.24
CA LYS A 77 31.35 3.59 9.44
C LYS A 77 30.11 2.84 8.93
N ARG A 78 29.00 3.56 8.74
CA ARG A 78 27.73 3.04 8.22
C ARG A 78 27.68 3.01 6.70
N PHE A 79 28.71 3.55 6.03
CA PHE A 79 28.87 3.55 4.58
C PHE A 79 29.92 2.50 4.16
N ASP A 80 29.71 1.90 3.00
CA ASP A 80 30.64 0.98 2.36
C ASP A 80 31.79 1.74 1.66
N GLY A 81 31.51 2.95 1.15
CA GLY A 81 32.41 3.79 0.36
C GLY A 81 33.65 4.26 1.12
N ARG A 82 34.78 4.34 0.40
CA ARG A 82 36.11 4.71 0.95
C ARG A 82 36.68 6.00 0.37
N GLN A 83 35.92 6.66 -0.49
CA GLN A 83 36.24 7.95 -1.06
C GLN A 83 35.28 9.01 -0.53
N LEU A 84 35.82 10.07 0.06
CA LEU A 84 35.04 11.21 0.55
C LEU A 84 35.11 12.32 -0.47
N ALA A 85 33.98 12.93 -0.82
CA ALA A 85 33.92 14.05 -1.75
C ALA A 85 33.22 15.25 -1.11
N THR A 86 33.68 16.47 -1.38
CA THR A 86 32.95 17.70 -1.03
C THR A 86 32.67 18.52 -2.28
N TYR A 87 31.55 19.26 -2.28
CA TYR A 87 31.18 20.17 -3.35
C TYR A 87 31.39 21.63 -2.94
N GLY A 88 32.37 22.29 -3.55
CA GLY A 88 32.79 23.63 -3.13
C GLY A 88 33.70 23.62 -1.90
N LEU A 89 33.77 24.75 -1.18
CA LEU A 89 34.80 25.01 -0.16
C LEU A 89 34.36 24.73 1.28
N THR A 90 33.06 24.79 1.57
CA THR A 90 32.55 24.86 2.96
C THR A 90 32.92 23.63 3.79
N ALA A 91 32.79 22.43 3.23
CA ALA A 91 33.09 21.18 3.94
C ALA A 91 34.53 20.65 3.76
N VAL A 92 35.41 21.41 3.10
CA VAL A 92 36.84 21.03 2.94
C VAL A 92 37.54 20.79 4.29
N PRO A 93 37.35 21.62 5.34
CA PRO A 93 37.98 21.37 6.64
C PRO A 93 37.51 20.06 7.28
N ILE A 94 36.22 19.73 7.13
CA ILE A 94 35.61 18.49 7.67
C ILE A 94 36.18 17.28 6.93
N LEU A 95 36.18 17.31 5.60
CA LEU A 95 36.70 16.23 4.76
C LEU A 95 38.19 15.98 5.06
N GLN A 96 39.00 17.04 5.13
CA GLN A 96 40.43 16.90 5.40
C GLN A 96 40.69 16.34 6.80
N SER A 97 39.89 16.77 7.79
CA SER A 97 39.94 16.22 9.15
C SER A 97 39.61 14.72 9.16
N CYS A 98 38.59 14.29 8.43
CA CYS A 98 38.24 12.88 8.28
C CYS A 98 39.41 12.08 7.67
N VAL A 99 40.00 12.56 6.57
CA VAL A 99 41.13 11.89 5.91
C VAL A 99 42.30 11.72 6.88
N LEU A 100 42.71 12.77 7.59
CA LEU A 100 43.83 12.74 8.54
C LEU A 100 43.57 11.82 9.74
N GLN A 101 42.35 11.81 10.27
CA GLN A 101 42.00 11.05 11.47
C GLN A 101 41.56 9.61 11.18
N SER A 102 41.32 9.24 9.91
CA SER A 102 40.80 7.92 9.52
C SER A 102 41.77 6.74 9.66
N GLY A 103 43.04 6.99 10.00
CA GLY A 103 44.07 5.95 10.00
C GLY A 103 44.35 5.37 8.61
N GLY A 104 44.13 6.14 7.55
CA GLY A 104 44.36 5.73 6.16
C GLY A 104 43.18 5.01 5.49
N ARG A 105 42.03 4.90 6.17
CA ARG A 105 40.81 4.29 5.60
C ARG A 105 40.20 5.10 4.46
N TYR A 106 40.24 6.44 4.54
CA TYR A 106 39.54 7.32 3.60
C TYR A 106 40.50 8.19 2.77
N ARG A 107 40.10 8.44 1.52
CA ARG A 107 40.76 9.39 0.61
C ARG A 107 39.81 10.54 0.25
N GLY A 108 40.36 11.70 -0.08
CA GLY A 108 39.59 12.91 -0.39
C GLY A 108 39.51 13.23 -1.88
N LEU A 109 38.32 13.62 -2.33
CA LEU A 109 38.01 14.15 -3.65
C LEU A 109 37.41 15.56 -3.50
N LEU A 110 37.69 16.45 -4.47
CA LEU A 110 37.08 17.77 -4.53
C LEU A 110 36.26 17.90 -5.81
N VAL A 111 34.96 18.16 -5.66
CA VAL A 111 34.04 18.44 -6.78
C VAL A 111 33.90 19.95 -6.92
N ARG A 112 34.28 20.46 -8.09
CA ARG A 112 34.30 21.90 -8.39
C ARG A 112 32.98 22.32 -9.00
N LYS A 113 32.54 23.56 -8.75
CA LYS A 113 31.36 24.18 -9.38
C LYS A 113 31.57 24.51 -10.85
N GLU A 114 32.78 24.90 -11.21
CA GLU A 114 33.14 25.28 -12.58
C GLU A 114 34.40 24.52 -13.03
N ARG A 115 34.47 24.24 -14.34
CA ARG A 115 35.69 23.68 -14.94
C ARG A 115 36.83 24.68 -14.77
N LYS A 116 38.03 24.15 -14.53
CA LYS A 116 39.27 24.95 -14.59
C LYS A 116 39.34 25.60 -15.98
N GLY A 117 39.60 26.91 -16.06
CA GLY A 117 39.77 27.61 -17.34
C GLY A 117 41.12 27.34 -18.02
N HIS A 118 42.06 26.68 -17.33
CA HIS A 118 43.38 26.27 -17.82
C HIS A 118 43.90 25.10 -16.96
N GLY A 119 44.89 24.34 -17.43
CA GLY A 119 45.43 23.17 -16.71
C GLY A 119 44.66 21.87 -16.96
N SER A 120 44.36 21.08 -15.91
CA SER A 120 43.74 19.75 -16.03
C SER A 120 42.29 19.74 -16.57
N LEU A 121 41.61 20.89 -16.58
CA LEU A 121 40.19 21.07 -17.00
C LEU A 121 39.18 20.12 -16.31
N LYS A 122 39.59 19.48 -15.20
CA LYS A 122 38.79 18.50 -14.44
C LYS A 122 37.72 19.19 -13.58
N LEU A 123 36.59 18.51 -13.44
CA LEU A 123 35.53 18.85 -12.47
C LEU A 123 35.71 18.14 -11.12
N VAL A 124 36.35 16.97 -11.13
CA VAL A 124 36.65 16.17 -9.94
C VAL A 124 38.17 16.06 -9.79
N GLU A 125 38.70 16.50 -8.66
CA GLU A 125 40.12 16.44 -8.31
C GLU A 125 40.35 15.40 -7.20
N GLY A 126 41.56 14.82 -7.16
CA GLY A 126 41.96 13.79 -6.18
C GLY A 126 42.24 12.43 -6.81
N PRO A 127 42.66 11.44 -6.00
CA PRO A 127 42.93 10.07 -6.46
C PRO A 127 41.61 9.31 -6.64
N ILE A 128 41.03 9.40 -7.83
CA ILE A 128 39.78 8.72 -8.20
C ILE A 128 40.00 7.22 -8.35
N ASP A 129 39.21 6.43 -7.64
CA ASP A 129 39.07 4.99 -7.81
C ASP A 129 37.63 4.69 -8.29
N GLN A 130 37.47 4.23 -9.53
CA GLN A 130 36.13 3.94 -10.06
C GLN A 130 35.49 2.72 -9.39
N SER A 131 36.27 1.85 -8.77
CA SER A 131 35.77 0.65 -8.09
C SER A 131 35.12 0.91 -6.73
N GLU A 132 35.48 2.02 -6.10
CA GLU A 132 35.06 2.37 -4.76
C GLU A 132 33.89 3.37 -4.77
N PRO A 133 32.81 3.14 -3.99
CA PRO A 133 31.76 4.14 -3.84
C PRO A 133 32.27 5.44 -3.20
N VAL A 134 31.62 6.55 -3.55
CA VAL A 134 31.89 7.88 -3.03
C VAL A 134 30.81 8.27 -2.03
N VAL A 135 31.24 8.82 -0.89
CA VAL A 135 30.37 9.42 0.12
C VAL A 135 30.60 10.93 0.11
N LEU A 136 29.54 11.71 -0.08
CA LEU A 136 29.60 13.16 0.01
C LEU A 136 29.74 13.60 1.47
N VAL A 137 30.58 14.59 1.73
CA VAL A 137 30.73 15.26 3.02
C VAL A 137 30.34 16.71 2.82
N ASP A 138 29.35 17.18 3.58
CA ASP A 138 28.93 18.58 3.57
C ASP A 138 28.87 19.16 4.99
N ASP A 139 28.81 20.48 5.12
CA ASP A 139 28.54 21.12 6.42
C ASP A 139 27.04 21.08 6.73
N SER A 140 26.21 21.24 5.71
CA SER A 140 24.77 21.27 5.88
C SER A 140 23.97 20.83 4.67
N VAL A 141 22.80 20.25 4.93
CA VAL A 141 21.83 19.90 3.88
C VAL A 141 20.54 20.67 4.13
N SER A 142 20.32 21.70 3.32
CA SER A 142 19.08 22.49 3.28
C SER A 142 18.21 22.13 2.09
N SER A 143 18.34 22.85 0.97
CA SER A 143 17.58 22.53 -0.26
C SER A 143 18.04 21.27 -0.97
N GLY A 144 19.26 20.77 -0.66
CA GLY A 144 19.85 19.58 -1.29
C GLY A 144 20.40 19.79 -2.70
N LEU A 145 20.18 20.97 -3.31
CA LEU A 145 20.62 21.26 -4.69
C LEU A 145 22.14 21.08 -4.89
N SER A 146 22.92 21.43 -3.88
CA SER A 146 24.38 21.29 -3.93
C SER A 146 24.84 19.83 -3.88
N LEU A 147 24.16 18.99 -3.08
CA LEU A 147 24.42 17.55 -3.06
C LEU A 147 23.98 16.90 -4.38
N GLU A 148 22.81 17.28 -4.90
CA GLU A 148 22.30 16.76 -6.17
C GLU A 148 23.25 17.04 -7.33
N GLU A 149 23.74 18.28 -7.43
CA GLU A 149 24.69 18.66 -8.46
C GLU A 149 26.04 17.94 -8.29
N ALA A 150 26.46 17.70 -7.04
CA ALA A 150 27.66 16.91 -6.75
C ALA A 150 27.48 15.44 -7.17
N CYS A 151 26.34 14.83 -6.84
CA CYS A 151 26.00 13.48 -7.26
C CYS A 151 26.04 13.35 -8.78
N ALA A 152 25.33 14.22 -9.49
CA ALA A 152 25.29 14.21 -10.95
C ALA A 152 26.69 14.27 -11.57
N ARG A 153 27.56 15.17 -11.09
CA ARG A 153 28.93 15.31 -11.61
C ARG A 153 29.83 14.11 -11.30
N LEU A 154 29.67 13.48 -10.13
CA LEU A 154 30.39 12.27 -9.76
C LEU A 154 29.92 11.08 -10.62
N GLU A 155 28.61 10.94 -10.82
CA GLU A 155 28.00 9.91 -11.65
C GLU A 155 28.38 10.08 -13.14
N GLU A 156 28.36 11.31 -13.66
CA GLU A 156 28.88 11.65 -15.00
C GLU A 156 30.37 11.33 -15.14
N ALA A 157 31.15 11.39 -14.06
CA ALA A 157 32.55 10.96 -14.03
C ALA A 157 32.72 9.43 -13.89
N GLY A 158 31.62 8.68 -13.89
CA GLY A 158 31.59 7.22 -13.80
C GLY A 158 31.69 6.67 -12.37
N LEU A 159 31.56 7.52 -11.34
CA LEU A 159 31.61 7.12 -9.94
C LEU A 159 30.22 6.76 -9.41
N ARG A 160 30.14 5.74 -8.55
CA ARG A 160 28.92 5.45 -7.80
C ARG A 160 28.88 6.31 -6.56
N VAL A 161 27.83 7.11 -6.40
CA VAL A 161 27.59 7.85 -5.16
C VAL A 161 26.69 7.03 -4.25
N GLU A 162 27.19 6.68 -3.08
CA GLU A 162 26.43 5.93 -2.06
C GLU A 162 25.46 6.85 -1.33
N GLY A 163 25.88 8.09 -1.09
CA GLY A 163 25.07 9.13 -0.48
C GLY A 163 25.95 10.18 0.17
N GLY A 164 25.57 10.69 1.35
CA GLY A 164 26.35 11.71 2.02
C GLY A 164 26.10 11.88 3.51
N VAL A 165 27.07 12.50 4.17
CA VAL A 165 27.07 12.86 5.59
C VAL A 165 27.20 14.37 5.72
N CYS A 166 26.39 14.99 6.55
CA CYS A 166 26.53 16.40 6.88
C CYS A 166 26.66 16.66 8.38
N LEU A 167 27.19 17.82 8.77
CA LEU A 167 27.10 18.22 10.17
C LEU A 167 25.65 18.53 10.55
N VAL A 168 24.97 19.38 9.78
CA VAL A 168 23.62 19.86 10.14
C VAL A 168 22.62 19.64 8.99
N ARG A 169 21.61 18.79 9.18
CA ARG A 169 20.47 18.73 8.25
C ARG A 169 19.38 19.72 8.66
N PHE A 170 18.69 20.30 7.68
CA PHE A 170 17.60 21.26 7.93
C PHE A 170 16.23 20.58 7.90
N GLY A 171 16.05 19.56 8.75
CA GLY A 171 14.83 18.75 8.82
C GLY A 171 14.54 17.95 7.54
N TRP A 172 13.28 17.55 7.37
CA TRP A 172 12.84 16.68 6.27
C TRP A 172 12.36 17.41 5.02
N HIS A 173 11.93 18.67 5.13
CA HIS A 173 11.40 19.40 3.97
C HIS A 173 12.54 19.78 3.02
N GLY A 174 12.52 19.25 1.80
CA GLY A 174 13.49 19.59 0.75
C GLY A 174 14.61 18.56 0.61
N GLY A 175 15.86 19.00 0.81
CA GLY A 175 17.05 18.29 0.32
C GLY A 175 17.24 16.88 0.89
N TYR A 176 17.06 16.72 2.19
CA TYR A 176 17.29 15.43 2.85
C TYR A 176 16.31 14.34 2.38
N ALA A 177 15.00 14.66 2.33
CA ALA A 177 13.99 13.73 1.81
C ALA A 177 14.19 13.44 0.32
N ALA A 178 14.47 14.46 -0.50
CA ALA A 178 14.68 14.30 -1.95
C ALA A 178 15.88 13.40 -2.27
N MET A 179 16.98 13.51 -1.50
CA MET A 179 18.14 12.61 -1.66
C MET A 179 17.79 11.16 -1.31
N GLN A 180 17.10 10.95 -0.19
CA GLN A 180 16.66 9.60 0.19
C GLN A 180 15.64 9.01 -0.79
N GLU A 181 14.74 9.82 -1.36
CA GLU A 181 13.81 9.38 -2.42
C GLU A 181 14.53 8.84 -3.66
N ARG A 182 15.71 9.40 -3.97
CA ARG A 182 16.57 8.94 -5.06
C ARG A 182 17.43 7.72 -4.68
N GLY A 183 17.38 7.27 -3.43
CA GLY A 183 18.10 6.10 -2.94
C GLY A 183 19.49 6.37 -2.35
N TYR A 184 19.81 7.63 -2.07
CA TYR A 184 21.06 7.98 -1.38
C TYR A 184 20.96 7.69 0.12
N HIS A 185 22.02 7.13 0.70
CA HIS A 185 22.16 7.02 2.14
C HIS A 185 22.57 8.38 2.71
N CYS A 186 21.70 8.98 3.52
CA CYS A 186 22.01 10.23 4.18
C CYS A 186 22.16 10.02 5.69
N GLU A 187 23.20 10.62 6.27
CA GLU A 187 23.41 10.73 7.72
C GLU A 187 23.67 12.20 8.09
N ALA A 188 23.37 12.57 9.32
CA ALA A 188 23.66 13.89 9.87
C ALA A 188 24.09 13.81 11.33
N VAL A 189 25.02 14.67 11.75
CA VAL A 189 25.42 14.76 13.17
C VAL A 189 24.35 15.48 13.99
N TYR A 190 23.72 16.51 13.41
CA TYR A 190 22.73 17.37 14.06
C TYR A 190 21.51 17.62 13.18
N ASP A 191 20.37 17.81 13.83
CA ASP A 191 19.17 18.38 13.23
C ASP A 191 19.07 19.87 13.60
N ILE A 192 18.74 20.72 12.63
CA ILE A 192 18.61 22.15 12.89
C ILE A 192 17.52 22.46 13.92
N TRP A 193 16.45 21.67 13.99
CA TRP A 193 15.33 21.92 14.90
C TRP A 193 15.66 21.50 16.31
N ASP A 194 16.11 20.24 16.47
CA ASP A 194 16.33 19.63 17.78
C ASP A 194 17.58 20.20 18.47
N ASP A 195 18.69 20.37 17.73
CA ASP A 195 19.98 20.73 18.33
C ASP A 195 20.25 22.25 18.33
N PHE A 196 19.60 23.02 17.46
CA PHE A 196 19.83 24.48 17.33
C PHE A 196 18.59 25.32 17.67
N ILE A 197 17.56 25.29 16.83
CA ILE A 197 16.41 26.22 16.90
C ILE A 197 15.71 26.14 18.26
N TYR A 198 15.56 24.95 18.84
CA TYR A 198 14.94 24.80 20.17
C TYR A 198 15.70 25.54 21.28
N HIS A 199 16.98 25.84 21.07
CA HIS A 199 17.85 26.54 22.00
C HIS A 199 18.13 28.00 21.62
N MET A 200 17.67 28.47 20.46
CA MET A 200 17.85 29.86 20.02
C MET A 200 16.78 30.77 20.63
N GLU A 201 17.19 31.96 21.09
CA GLU A 201 16.26 32.97 21.58
C GLU A 201 15.45 33.61 20.43
N GLY A 202 14.16 33.85 20.67
CA GLY A 202 13.26 34.47 19.69
C GLY A 202 12.79 33.54 18.56
N GLU A 203 13.26 32.30 18.52
CA GLU A 203 12.77 31.29 17.57
C GLU A 203 11.53 30.56 18.11
N TYR A 204 10.61 30.20 17.20
CA TYR A 204 9.38 29.49 17.54
C TYR A 204 9.67 28.03 17.88
N LYS A 205 9.21 27.58 19.05
CA LYS A 205 9.36 26.20 19.53
C LYS A 205 8.03 25.48 19.37
N PRO A 206 7.88 24.59 18.38
CA PRO A 206 6.62 23.88 18.20
C PRO A 206 6.33 23.00 19.43
N PRO A 207 5.09 22.99 19.92
CA PRO A 207 4.66 22.10 20.99
C PRO A 207 4.72 20.64 20.51
N LEU A 208 5.10 19.70 21.38
CA LEU A 208 5.14 18.27 21.03
C LEU A 208 3.79 17.75 20.51
N ASN A 209 2.71 18.22 21.11
CA ASN A 209 1.34 17.93 20.69
C ASN A 209 0.59 19.24 20.43
N PRO A 210 0.60 19.78 19.20
CA PRO A 210 -0.08 21.03 18.87
C PRO A 210 -1.59 20.95 19.01
N THR A 211 -2.17 19.74 19.01
CA THR A 211 -3.63 19.59 19.19
C THR A 211 -4.06 19.96 20.62
N LYS A 212 -3.18 19.80 21.62
CA LYS A 212 -3.44 20.19 23.03
C LYS A 212 -3.02 21.62 23.36
N CYS A 213 -2.81 22.47 22.35
CA CYS A 213 -2.56 23.89 22.58
C CYS A 213 -3.88 24.65 22.75
N PHE A 214 -4.36 24.67 23.99
CA PHE A 214 -5.56 25.41 24.34
C PHE A 214 -5.27 26.92 24.39
N PRO A 215 -6.11 27.76 23.76
CA PRO A 215 -6.00 29.20 23.92
C PRO A 215 -6.27 29.61 25.37
N GLU A 216 -5.83 30.80 25.78
CA GLU A 216 -6.21 31.34 27.08
C GLU A 216 -7.75 31.50 27.17
N PHE A 217 -8.33 31.01 28.27
CA PHE A 217 -9.75 31.08 28.55
C PHE A 217 -10.02 31.14 30.06
N GLU A 218 -11.20 31.63 30.43
CA GLU A 218 -11.67 31.62 31.81
C GLU A 218 -12.78 30.58 32.00
N TRP A 219 -12.80 29.94 33.18
CA TRP A 219 -13.95 29.15 33.61
C TRP A 219 -15.05 30.07 34.16
N GLY A 220 -16.29 29.82 33.75
CA GLY A 220 -17.49 30.37 34.37
C GLY A 220 -17.67 29.90 35.82
N GLY A 221 -18.50 30.62 36.58
CA GLY A 221 -18.81 30.30 37.97
C GLY A 221 -19.76 29.11 38.13
N GLU A 222 -20.59 28.84 37.12
CA GLU A 222 -21.60 27.79 37.15
C GLU A 222 -21.13 26.50 36.47
N ARG A 223 -21.60 25.36 37.00
CA ARG A 223 -21.36 24.03 36.44
C ARG A 223 -22.41 23.72 35.38
N ALA A 224 -22.00 23.11 34.29
CA ALA A 224 -22.96 22.57 33.32
C ALA A 224 -23.86 21.50 33.96
N PRO A 225 -25.12 21.37 33.53
CA PRO A 225 -26.04 20.36 34.04
C PRO A 225 -25.49 18.93 33.89
N ASP A 226 -25.73 18.09 34.90
CA ASP A 226 -25.41 16.66 34.86
C ASP A 226 -26.38 15.91 33.92
N GLY A 227 -25.92 14.81 33.32
CA GLY A 227 -26.77 13.91 32.52
C GLY A 227 -27.09 14.42 31.11
N LEU A 228 -26.35 15.42 30.62
CA LEU A 228 -26.48 15.89 29.24
C LEU A 228 -25.86 14.90 28.26
N HIS A 229 -26.53 14.69 27.13
CA HIS A 229 -25.92 14.06 25.96
C HIS A 229 -24.70 14.88 25.50
N PRO A 230 -23.61 14.24 25.04
CA PRO A 230 -22.38 14.95 24.67
C PRO A 230 -22.57 16.06 23.65
N SER A 231 -23.42 15.87 22.65
CA SER A 231 -23.72 16.93 21.66
C SER A 231 -24.39 18.15 22.29
N ALA A 232 -25.22 17.95 23.33
CA ALA A 232 -25.90 19.02 24.04
C ALA A 232 -24.93 19.80 24.92
N LEU A 233 -24.01 19.11 25.62
CA LEU A 233 -22.95 19.76 26.38
C LEU A 233 -22.02 20.56 25.47
N ALA A 234 -21.61 20.00 24.32
CA ALA A 234 -20.79 20.71 23.35
C ALA A 234 -21.49 21.98 22.81
N ARG A 235 -22.78 21.88 22.45
CA ARG A 235 -23.58 23.03 22.01
C ARG A 235 -23.65 24.11 23.09
N LEU A 236 -23.88 23.72 24.35
CA LEU A 236 -23.93 24.63 25.49
C LEU A 236 -22.57 25.33 25.68
N ALA A 237 -21.48 24.56 25.65
CA ALA A 237 -20.13 25.08 25.83
C ALA A 237 -19.72 26.06 24.72
N VAL A 238 -19.97 25.71 23.45
CA VAL A 238 -19.70 26.59 22.31
C VAL A 238 -20.56 27.85 22.41
N SER A 239 -21.85 27.73 22.73
CA SER A 239 -22.75 28.89 22.85
C SER A 239 -22.32 29.84 23.97
N GLU A 240 -21.95 29.31 25.14
CA GLU A 240 -21.52 30.10 26.29
C GLU A 240 -20.20 30.83 25.98
N PHE A 241 -19.27 30.13 25.35
CA PHE A 241 -17.99 30.71 24.96
C PHE A 241 -18.17 31.86 23.95
N LEU A 242 -19.02 31.68 22.93
CA LEU A 242 -19.30 32.73 21.94
C LEU A 242 -19.98 33.96 22.54
N LYS A 243 -20.76 33.80 23.62
CA LYS A 243 -21.45 34.89 24.33
C LYS A 243 -20.56 35.64 25.29
N THR A 244 -19.74 34.92 26.06
CA THR A 244 -19.08 35.46 27.25
C THR A 244 -17.56 35.40 27.21
N GLY A 245 -16.99 34.62 26.29
CA GLY A 245 -15.57 34.27 26.28
C GLY A 245 -15.16 33.24 27.36
N ARG A 246 -16.13 32.65 28.07
CA ARG A 246 -15.90 31.72 29.18
C ARG A 246 -16.44 30.32 28.89
N LEU A 247 -15.84 29.30 29.49
CA LEU A 247 -16.37 27.92 29.48
C LEU A 247 -17.10 27.58 30.78
N PRO A 248 -18.23 26.85 30.74
CA PRO A 248 -18.85 26.35 31.97
C PRO A 248 -17.94 25.35 32.68
N ARG A 249 -18.09 25.13 34.00
CA ARG A 249 -17.38 24.05 34.69
C ARG A 249 -17.94 22.68 34.25
N ALA A 250 -17.07 21.68 34.13
CA ALA A 250 -17.46 20.32 33.72
C ALA A 250 -18.56 19.72 34.62
N PRO A 251 -19.60 19.07 34.06
CA PRO A 251 -20.56 18.32 34.86
C PRO A 251 -19.89 17.16 35.59
N ARG A 252 -20.53 16.62 36.62
CA ARG A 252 -20.02 15.42 37.32
C ARG A 252 -20.15 14.17 36.48
N ARG A 253 -21.17 14.11 35.62
CA ARG A 253 -21.43 13.00 34.70
C ARG A 253 -22.17 13.48 33.45
N LEU A 254 -21.89 12.80 32.35
CA LEU A 254 -22.70 12.86 31.14
C LEU A 254 -23.93 11.95 31.31
N ASP A 255 -24.75 11.82 30.27
CA ASP A 255 -25.88 10.89 30.22
C ASP A 255 -25.47 9.41 30.41
N GLN A 256 -24.27 9.05 29.97
CA GLN A 256 -23.63 7.76 30.24
C GLN A 256 -22.11 7.92 30.38
N GLU A 257 -21.42 6.81 30.68
CA GLU A 257 -19.96 6.79 30.70
C GLU A 257 -19.38 6.69 29.29
N TYR A 258 -18.35 7.49 29.04
CA TYR A 258 -17.60 7.50 27.78
C TYR A 258 -16.11 7.42 28.06
N ASP A 259 -15.40 6.70 27.21
CA ASP A 259 -13.95 6.59 27.25
C ASP A 259 -13.34 7.60 26.27
N SER A 260 -12.72 8.64 26.83
CA SER A 260 -11.96 9.66 26.11
C SER A 260 -10.45 9.52 26.28
N SER A 261 -9.96 8.36 26.72
CA SER A 261 -8.55 8.17 27.08
C SER A 261 -7.54 8.41 25.94
N GLY A 262 -7.99 8.45 24.68
CA GLY A 262 -7.22 8.86 23.49
C GLY A 262 -7.56 10.24 22.94
N GLY A 263 -8.49 10.98 23.55
CA GLY A 263 -8.87 12.35 23.18
C GLY A 263 -10.34 12.53 22.75
N ALA A 264 -10.68 13.77 22.37
CA ALA A 264 -12.05 14.16 22.00
C ALA A 264 -12.09 15.22 20.88
N TRP A 265 -13.03 15.09 19.94
CA TRP A 265 -13.29 16.04 18.85
C TRP A 265 -14.75 16.47 18.84
N VAL A 266 -14.98 17.74 18.52
CA VAL A 266 -16.31 18.28 18.22
C VAL A 266 -16.36 18.70 16.76
N SER A 267 -17.46 18.37 16.08
CA SER A 267 -17.70 18.77 14.69
C SER A 267 -19.07 19.43 14.59
N LEU A 268 -19.11 20.56 13.89
CA LEU A 268 -20.31 21.31 13.55
C LEU A 268 -20.51 21.25 12.03
N ARG A 269 -21.65 20.70 11.59
CA ARG A 269 -22.02 20.62 10.17
C ARG A 269 -23.34 21.33 9.94
N SER A 270 -23.57 21.85 8.74
CA SER A 270 -24.85 22.46 8.39
C SER A 270 -25.99 21.45 8.49
N ARG A 271 -27.12 21.87 9.05
CA ARG A 271 -28.36 21.09 9.02
C ARG A 271 -29.00 21.06 7.64
N ALA A 272 -28.66 22.02 6.76
CA ALA A 272 -29.19 22.09 5.40
C ALA A 272 -28.36 21.26 4.40
N ASP A 273 -27.06 21.10 4.67
CA ASP A 273 -26.14 20.31 3.84
C ASP A 273 -25.07 19.65 4.72
N VAL A 274 -25.16 18.33 4.86
CA VAL A 274 -24.25 17.54 5.70
C VAL A 274 -22.79 17.59 5.21
N HIS A 275 -22.53 17.97 3.96
CA HIS A 275 -21.18 18.09 3.42
C HIS A 275 -20.49 19.38 3.87
N VAL A 276 -21.27 20.45 4.14
CA VAL A 276 -20.78 21.73 4.65
C VAL A 276 -20.43 21.59 6.14
N ARG A 277 -19.14 21.78 6.45
CA ARG A 277 -18.62 21.78 7.82
C ARG A 277 -18.33 23.21 8.25
N HIS A 278 -19.03 23.66 9.29
CA HIS A 278 -18.84 25.01 9.84
C HIS A 278 -17.59 25.10 10.73
N ALA A 279 -17.33 24.08 11.54
CA ALA A 279 -16.13 23.98 12.36
C ALA A 279 -15.86 22.52 12.75
N ARG A 280 -14.60 22.19 13.01
CA ARG A 280 -14.23 20.93 13.66
C ARG A 280 -12.86 21.08 14.29
N GLU A 281 -12.78 20.82 15.59
CA GLU A 281 -11.49 20.73 16.27
C GLU A 281 -11.52 19.77 17.46
N GLY A 282 -10.33 19.42 17.95
CA GLY A 282 -10.14 18.55 19.10
C GLY A 282 -8.68 18.24 19.36
N PHE A 283 -8.41 17.26 20.21
CA PHE A 283 -7.05 16.90 20.61
C PHE A 283 -6.87 15.45 21.05
N TRP A 284 -5.71 14.89 20.74
CA TRP A 284 -5.38 13.49 21.05
C TRP A 284 -4.62 13.40 22.36
N HIS A 285 -4.83 12.30 23.09
CA HIS A 285 -3.98 11.90 24.20
C HIS A 285 -3.02 10.82 23.75
N PHE A 286 -1.73 11.17 23.65
CA PHE A 286 -0.69 10.16 23.42
C PHE A 286 -0.39 9.38 24.71
N PRO A 287 0.12 8.14 24.64
CA PRO A 287 0.25 7.26 25.82
C PRO A 287 1.03 7.83 27.02
N GLU A 288 1.91 8.80 26.78
CA GLU A 288 2.75 9.45 27.80
C GLU A 288 2.08 10.67 28.45
N GLU A 289 0.92 11.09 27.95
CA GLU A 289 0.23 12.29 28.40
C GLU A 289 -0.88 11.98 29.40
N ALA A 290 -1.12 12.90 30.33
CA ALA A 290 -2.31 12.86 31.18
C ALA A 290 -3.59 13.09 30.35
N ASN A 291 -4.66 12.41 30.73
CA ASN A 291 -6.02 12.56 30.21
C ASN A 291 -6.97 13.09 31.29
N GLY A 292 -8.01 13.81 30.86
CA GLY A 292 -9.07 14.31 31.73
C GLY A 292 -10.23 13.33 31.81
N THR A 293 -11.32 13.76 32.46
CA THR A 293 -12.61 13.08 32.30
C THR A 293 -13.20 13.38 30.92
N ALA A 294 -14.05 12.49 30.39
CA ALA A 294 -14.72 12.71 29.10
C ALA A 294 -15.49 14.04 29.03
N ALA A 295 -16.04 14.50 30.16
CA ALA A 295 -16.73 15.77 30.25
C ALA A 295 -15.77 16.97 30.14
N GLU A 296 -14.60 16.91 30.79
CA GLU A 296 -13.56 17.94 30.67
C GLU A 296 -12.98 17.98 29.25
N ASP A 297 -12.65 16.80 28.69
CA ASP A 297 -12.09 16.72 27.35
C ASP A 297 -13.05 17.28 26.30
N LEU A 298 -14.35 17.00 26.46
CA LEU A 298 -15.40 17.55 25.62
C LEU A 298 -15.48 19.08 25.69
N LEU A 299 -15.38 19.66 26.89
CA LEU A 299 -15.39 21.12 27.03
C LEU A 299 -14.17 21.77 26.38
N LEU A 300 -13.00 21.16 26.51
CA LEU A 300 -11.77 21.63 25.86
C LEU A 300 -11.84 21.50 24.32
N ALA A 301 -12.37 20.39 23.81
CA ALA A 301 -12.59 20.23 22.36
C ALA A 301 -13.64 21.21 21.83
N SER A 302 -14.65 21.53 22.64
CA SER A 302 -15.67 22.55 22.34
C SER A 302 -15.05 23.95 22.28
N LEU A 303 -14.12 24.29 23.19
CA LEU A 303 -13.36 25.55 23.15
C LEU A 303 -12.59 25.70 21.84
N LEU A 304 -11.82 24.68 21.47
CA LEU A 304 -11.04 24.69 20.23
C LEU A 304 -11.96 24.84 19.01
N THR A 305 -13.11 24.17 19.01
CA THR A 305 -14.10 24.25 17.93
C THR A 305 -14.77 25.63 17.87
N ALA A 306 -15.08 26.24 19.01
CA ALA A 306 -15.68 27.58 19.08
C ALA A 306 -14.74 28.67 18.53
N LYS A 307 -13.42 28.49 18.65
CA LYS A 307 -12.42 29.41 18.07
C LYS A 307 -12.35 29.40 16.55
N GLN A 308 -12.87 28.35 15.90
CA GLN A 308 -12.98 28.32 14.44
C GLN A 308 -14.22 29.07 13.92
N LEU A 309 -15.15 29.47 14.80
CA LEU A 309 -16.37 30.20 14.43
C LEU A 309 -16.17 31.72 14.56
N PRO A 310 -16.94 32.53 13.79
CA PRO A 310 -17.10 33.95 14.07
C PRO A 310 -17.54 34.18 15.52
N GLN A 311 -17.08 35.27 16.14
CA GLN A 311 -17.41 35.58 17.54
C GLN A 311 -18.75 36.31 17.65
N GLY A 312 -19.42 36.21 18.80
CA GLY A 312 -20.69 36.90 19.06
C GLY A 312 -21.88 36.31 18.27
N ASP A 313 -22.83 37.17 17.89
CA ASP A 313 -24.12 36.77 17.33
C ASP A 313 -24.02 36.00 16.01
N GLU A 314 -23.04 36.32 15.16
CA GLU A 314 -22.81 35.61 13.90
C GLU A 314 -22.45 34.13 14.14
N GLY A 315 -21.57 33.86 15.10
CA GLY A 315 -21.23 32.50 15.50
C GLY A 315 -22.42 31.75 16.11
N LEU A 316 -23.25 32.45 16.90
CA LEU A 316 -24.46 31.88 17.49
C LEU A 316 -25.51 31.52 16.43
N GLU A 317 -25.70 32.37 15.43
CA GLU A 317 -26.57 32.08 14.29
C GLU A 317 -26.06 30.85 13.52
N LEU A 318 -24.76 30.78 13.25
CA LEU A 318 -24.15 29.65 12.55
C LEU A 318 -24.28 28.34 13.38
N LEU A 319 -24.06 28.41 14.69
CA LEU A 319 -24.27 27.28 15.61
C LEU A 319 -25.74 26.82 15.61
N SER A 320 -26.71 27.73 15.55
CA SER A 320 -28.14 27.40 15.51
C SER A 320 -28.53 26.61 14.26
N ARG A 321 -27.85 26.87 13.14
CA ARG A 321 -27.99 26.16 11.86
C ARG A 321 -27.10 24.91 11.76
N SER A 322 -26.35 24.59 12.81
CA SER A 322 -25.46 23.43 12.83
C SER A 322 -26.08 22.23 13.52
N ALA A 323 -25.77 21.02 13.05
CA ALA A 323 -25.82 19.79 13.83
C ALA A 323 -24.46 19.57 14.52
N VAL A 324 -24.48 19.02 15.74
CA VAL A 324 -23.27 18.74 16.52
C VAL A 324 -22.99 17.24 16.54
N ALA A 325 -21.74 16.86 16.31
CA ALA A 325 -21.25 15.51 16.61
C ALA A 325 -20.01 15.57 17.50
N VAL A 326 -19.98 14.69 18.50
CA VAL A 326 -18.84 14.49 19.41
C VAL A 326 -18.22 13.15 19.09
N THR A 327 -16.89 13.10 18.99
CA THR A 327 -16.16 11.84 18.85
C THR A 327 -15.23 11.67 20.04
N PHE A 328 -15.38 10.58 20.77
CA PHE A 328 -14.45 10.17 21.82
C PHE A 328 -13.55 9.05 21.29
N PHE A 329 -12.27 9.16 21.61
CA PHE A 329 -11.26 8.18 21.24
C PHE A 329 -10.82 7.41 22.48
N ARG A 330 -10.77 6.08 22.36
CA ARG A 330 -10.09 5.24 23.34
C ARG A 330 -8.58 5.41 23.21
N LYS A 331 -7.85 4.89 24.21
CA LYS A 331 -6.39 4.88 24.28
C LYS A 331 -5.74 4.57 22.93
N LEU A 332 -4.79 5.42 22.54
CA LEU A 332 -3.98 5.23 21.35
C LEU A 332 -3.00 4.07 21.56
N GLU A 333 -3.03 3.06 20.67
CA GLU A 333 -2.16 1.90 20.72
C GLU A 333 -1.22 1.88 19.52
N ARG A 334 0.09 1.80 19.75
CA ARG A 334 1.07 1.67 18.65
C ARG A 334 0.80 0.40 17.85
N CYS A 335 0.88 0.48 16.54
CA CYS A 335 0.63 -0.66 15.66
C CYS A 335 1.47 -0.61 14.37
N ALA A 336 1.62 -1.77 13.73
CA ALA A 336 2.19 -1.88 12.39
C ALA A 336 1.10 -1.71 11.30
N PRO A 337 1.47 -1.40 10.04
CA PRO A 337 0.51 -1.29 8.94
C PRO A 337 -0.43 -2.52 8.76
N GLY A 338 0.08 -3.73 9.00
CA GLY A 338 -0.69 -4.97 8.94
C GLY A 338 -1.77 -5.12 10.03
N GLN A 339 -1.71 -4.29 11.08
CA GLN A 339 -2.66 -4.34 12.21
C GLN A 339 -3.78 -3.30 12.08
N LEU A 340 -3.85 -2.64 10.92
CA LEU A 340 -4.92 -1.72 10.58
C LEU A 340 -6.20 -2.49 10.20
N ASP A 341 -7.35 -1.93 10.56
CA ASP A 341 -8.67 -2.42 10.17
C ASP A 341 -9.59 -1.20 9.96
N ASN A 342 -9.80 -0.81 8.71
CA ASN A 342 -10.55 0.39 8.35
C ASN A 342 -12.06 0.24 8.64
N GLU A 343 -12.55 -0.94 9.02
CA GLU A 343 -13.93 -1.13 9.49
C GLU A 343 -14.08 -0.89 11.00
N ARG A 344 -12.99 -0.97 11.77
CA ARG A 344 -13.02 -0.92 13.24
C ARG A 344 -12.30 0.29 13.82
N TYR A 345 -11.08 0.58 13.36
CA TYR A 345 -10.18 1.51 14.03
C TYR A 345 -10.04 2.85 13.29
N GLY A 346 -10.00 3.92 14.07
CA GLY A 346 -9.35 5.15 13.64
C GLY A 346 -7.84 5.02 13.80
N ILE A 347 -7.09 5.83 13.05
CA ILE A 347 -5.63 5.87 13.16
C ILE A 347 -5.12 7.28 13.35
N VAL A 348 -3.95 7.40 13.98
CA VAL A 348 -3.13 8.62 14.06
C VAL A 348 -1.72 8.27 13.60
N VAL A 349 -1.20 9.01 12.63
CA VAL A 349 0.19 8.92 12.18
C VAL A 349 0.95 10.12 12.72
N ARG A 350 2.11 9.87 13.34
CA ARG A 350 2.97 10.92 13.91
C ARG A 350 4.40 10.74 13.43
N SER A 351 5.07 11.82 13.04
CA SER A 351 6.50 11.77 12.72
C SER A 351 7.33 11.46 13.97
N LEU A 352 8.32 10.57 13.83
CA LEU A 352 9.27 10.27 14.91
C LEU A 352 10.32 11.36 15.10
N GLU A 353 10.48 12.26 14.14
CA GLU A 353 11.48 13.32 14.16
C GLU A 353 10.88 14.73 14.20
N ARG A 354 9.60 14.87 13.86
CA ARG A 354 8.85 16.13 14.02
C ARG A 354 7.55 15.82 14.75
N PRO A 355 7.56 15.54 16.06
CA PRO A 355 6.39 15.01 16.78
C PRO A 355 5.13 15.86 16.64
N TRP A 356 5.28 17.16 16.37
CA TRP A 356 4.17 18.08 16.09
C TRP A 356 3.49 17.87 14.73
N GLN A 357 4.11 17.17 13.78
CA GLN A 357 3.52 16.77 12.51
C GLN A 357 2.79 15.44 12.69
N MET A 358 1.46 15.52 12.72
CA MET A 358 0.57 14.38 12.95
C MET A 358 -0.75 14.52 12.23
N GLY A 359 -1.41 13.40 11.96
CA GLY A 359 -2.66 13.39 11.22
C GLY A 359 -3.44 12.12 11.48
N GLY A 360 -4.75 12.26 11.66
CA GLY A 360 -5.65 11.14 11.91
C GLY A 360 -6.58 10.82 10.75
N ALA A 361 -7.10 9.60 10.71
CA ALA A 361 -8.17 9.18 9.81
C ALA A 361 -9.14 8.27 10.55
N LEU A 362 -10.45 8.52 10.40
CA LEU A 362 -11.50 7.69 11.02
C LEU A 362 -11.76 6.43 10.15
N PRO A 363 -12.33 5.36 10.71
CA PRO A 363 -12.72 4.17 9.94
C PRO A 363 -13.86 4.50 8.98
N ARG A 364 -13.93 3.78 7.86
CA ARG A 364 -15.00 3.87 6.86
C ARG A 364 -15.29 5.30 6.39
N MET A 365 -14.29 6.18 6.30
CA MET A 365 -14.49 7.54 5.80
C MET A 365 -14.93 7.53 4.32
N PRO A 366 -15.73 8.53 3.87
CA PRO A 366 -16.07 8.67 2.45
C PRO A 366 -14.82 8.67 1.56
N GLY A 367 -14.85 7.92 0.46
CA GLY A 367 -13.73 7.80 -0.49
C GLY A 367 -12.51 7.02 0.02
N ILE A 368 -12.52 6.51 1.26
CA ILE A 368 -11.41 5.73 1.84
C ILE A 368 -11.81 4.26 1.87
N VAL A 369 -11.38 3.51 0.84
CA VAL A 369 -11.83 2.14 0.57
C VAL A 369 -11.20 1.10 1.51
N GLY A 370 -9.94 1.28 1.90
CA GLY A 370 -9.21 0.28 2.69
C GLY A 370 -8.08 0.88 3.54
N GLU A 371 -7.32 -0.01 4.18
CA GLU A 371 -6.29 0.31 5.18
C GLU A 371 -5.13 1.12 4.58
N TRP A 372 -4.70 0.77 3.36
CA TRP A 372 -3.66 1.53 2.67
C TRP A 372 -4.11 2.97 2.37
N ALA A 373 -5.34 3.14 1.89
CA ALA A 373 -5.93 4.46 1.65
C ALA A 373 -6.09 5.25 2.95
N GLN A 374 -6.47 4.60 4.06
CA GLN A 374 -6.58 5.21 5.38
C GLN A 374 -5.20 5.70 5.87
N LEU A 375 -4.18 4.84 5.79
CA LEU A 375 -2.80 5.16 6.15
C LEU A 375 -2.26 6.33 5.30
N ARG A 376 -2.45 6.27 3.97
CA ARG A 376 -2.03 7.32 3.04
C ARG A 376 -2.71 8.65 3.36
N HIS A 377 -4.00 8.63 3.69
CA HIS A 377 -4.76 9.83 4.06
C HIS A 377 -4.23 10.44 5.37
N ALA A 378 -4.09 9.64 6.43
CA ALA A 378 -3.56 10.10 7.71
C ALA A 378 -2.13 10.66 7.56
N ARG A 379 -1.24 9.91 6.90
CA ARG A 379 0.18 10.23 6.75
C ARG A 379 0.47 11.40 5.81
N ARG A 380 -0.09 11.39 4.60
CA ARG A 380 0.29 12.34 3.55
C ARG A 380 -0.60 13.58 3.56
N LYS A 381 -1.92 13.38 3.65
CA LYS A 381 -2.89 14.47 3.53
C LYS A 381 -3.05 15.23 4.84
N ASN A 382 -3.22 14.53 5.96
CA ASN A 382 -3.50 15.18 7.24
C ASN A 382 -2.22 15.52 8.02
N ALA A 383 -1.23 14.63 8.06
CA ALA A 383 0.04 14.86 8.77
C ALA A 383 1.10 15.61 7.93
N GLY A 384 0.94 15.67 6.59
CA GLY A 384 1.90 16.35 5.72
C GLY A 384 3.31 15.71 5.71
N LEU A 385 3.44 14.42 6.05
CA LEU A 385 4.75 13.77 6.11
C LEU A 385 5.31 13.56 4.71
N VAL A 386 6.59 13.90 4.53
CA VAL A 386 7.31 13.72 3.26
C VAL A 386 7.79 12.29 3.11
N SER A 387 8.29 11.91 1.92
CA SER A 387 8.64 10.52 1.68
C SER A 387 9.85 10.12 2.52
N PHE A 388 9.88 8.84 2.90
CA PHE A 388 10.90 8.22 3.76
C PHE A 388 11.10 8.81 5.17
N GLU A 389 10.44 9.91 5.52
CA GLU A 389 10.39 10.41 6.90
C GLU A 389 9.90 9.29 7.85
N PRO A 390 10.61 9.01 8.95
CA PRO A 390 10.24 7.97 9.91
C PRO A 390 9.01 8.41 10.70
N TYR A 391 8.07 7.49 10.87
CA TYR A 391 6.80 7.73 11.52
C TYR A 391 6.41 6.54 12.40
N GLU A 392 5.44 6.77 13.26
CA GLU A 392 4.74 5.74 14.00
C GLU A 392 3.24 5.83 13.73
N ILE A 393 2.54 4.71 13.90
CA ILE A 393 1.11 4.60 13.69
C ILE A 393 0.50 4.20 15.03
N TYR A 394 -0.57 4.90 15.40
CA TYR A 394 -1.44 4.52 16.49
C TYR A 394 -2.81 4.13 15.92
N ARG A 395 -3.36 3.01 16.37
CA ARG A 395 -4.78 2.67 16.17
C ARG A 395 -5.57 2.97 17.43
N HIS A 396 -6.86 3.26 17.27
CA HIS A 396 -7.75 3.45 18.40
C HIS A 396 -9.20 3.10 18.04
N GLU A 397 -9.94 2.62 19.03
CA GLU A 397 -11.40 2.55 18.94
C GLU A 397 -12.01 3.93 19.16
N LEU A 398 -13.24 4.12 18.71
CA LEU A 398 -13.95 5.38 18.87
C LEU A 398 -15.45 5.20 18.93
N VAL A 399 -16.11 6.15 19.56
CA VAL A 399 -17.56 6.34 19.47
C VAL A 399 -17.83 7.73 18.92
N LYS A 400 -18.78 7.84 18.00
CA LYS A 400 -19.28 9.12 17.48
C LYS A 400 -20.74 9.28 17.87
N LEU A 401 -21.03 10.41 18.49
CA LEU A 401 -22.31 10.73 19.08
C LEU A 401 -22.84 11.96 18.37
N VAL A 402 -23.79 11.74 17.47
CA VAL A 402 -24.47 12.79 16.72
C VAL A 402 -25.64 13.31 17.56
N GLU A 403 -25.92 14.61 17.44
CA GLU A 403 -27.10 15.21 18.03
C GLU A 403 -28.38 14.45 17.65
N PRO A 404 -29.20 14.03 18.65
CA PRO A 404 -30.40 13.26 18.39
C PRO A 404 -31.32 13.93 17.36
N GLY A 405 -31.76 13.16 16.36
CA GLY A 405 -32.64 13.62 15.29
C GLY A 405 -31.97 14.50 14.23
N ALA A 406 -30.64 14.70 14.27
CA ALA A 406 -29.92 15.39 13.21
C ALA A 406 -29.43 14.42 12.13
N ASP A 407 -29.51 14.84 10.87
CA ASP A 407 -28.90 14.12 9.76
C ASP A 407 -27.37 14.19 9.84
N TRP A 408 -26.71 13.07 9.58
CA TRP A 408 -25.26 12.98 9.59
C TRP A 408 -24.76 11.94 8.60
N GLN A 409 -23.49 12.06 8.22
CA GLN A 409 -22.85 11.06 7.36
C GLN A 409 -22.78 9.72 8.13
N PRO A 410 -23.30 8.60 7.58
CA PRO A 410 -23.27 7.29 8.25
C PRO A 410 -21.86 6.64 8.25
N THR A 411 -20.85 7.40 7.83
CA THR A 411 -19.45 7.02 7.67
C THR A 411 -18.56 7.73 8.70
N GLY A 412 -17.29 7.31 8.79
CA GLY A 412 -16.40 7.81 9.84
C GLY A 412 -16.74 7.24 11.23
N VAL A 413 -17.38 6.07 11.27
CA VAL A 413 -17.76 5.34 12.49
C VAL A 413 -17.44 3.85 12.26
N PRO A 414 -17.12 3.09 13.33
CA PRO A 414 -16.95 1.64 13.21
C PRO A 414 -18.21 0.96 12.68
N ALA A 415 -18.07 -0.20 12.04
CA ALA A 415 -19.20 -1.04 11.69
C ALA A 415 -19.98 -1.47 12.95
N GLY A 416 -21.32 -1.52 12.87
CA GLY A 416 -22.18 -1.96 13.97
C GLY A 416 -21.91 -3.41 14.38
N ALA A 417 -22.19 -3.76 15.63
CA ALA A 417 -21.82 -5.06 16.22
C ALA A 417 -22.50 -6.27 15.53
N ARG A 418 -23.75 -6.15 15.07
CA ARG A 418 -24.50 -7.20 14.36
C ARG A 418 -25.51 -6.61 13.36
N PRO A 419 -25.07 -6.15 12.20
CA PRO A 419 -26.00 -5.58 11.23
C PRO A 419 -26.85 -6.68 10.57
N TRP A 420 -28.14 -6.42 10.36
CA TRP A 420 -29.07 -7.37 9.74
C TRP A 420 -28.60 -7.82 8.35
N HIS A 421 -27.96 -6.93 7.59
CA HIS A 421 -27.50 -7.18 6.22
C HIS A 421 -26.34 -8.19 6.12
N LYS A 422 -25.70 -8.54 7.25
CA LYS A 422 -24.70 -9.63 7.35
C LYS A 422 -25.28 -10.90 7.98
N SER A 423 -26.54 -10.90 8.40
CA SER A 423 -27.17 -12.05 9.04
C SER A 423 -27.71 -13.03 8.00
N ARG A 424 -27.14 -14.24 7.97
CA ARG A 424 -27.65 -15.33 7.11
C ARG A 424 -29.13 -15.62 7.39
N GLU A 425 -29.54 -15.60 8.66
CA GLU A 425 -30.94 -15.86 9.08
C GLU A 425 -31.94 -14.82 8.56
N VAL A 426 -31.47 -13.63 8.16
CA VAL A 426 -32.30 -12.57 7.58
C VAL A 426 -32.23 -12.63 6.07
N CYS A 427 -31.01 -12.63 5.52
CA CYS A 427 -30.79 -12.39 4.10
C CYS A 427 -30.86 -13.66 3.24
N ALA A 428 -30.52 -14.84 3.77
CA ALA A 428 -30.58 -16.06 2.99
C ALA A 428 -32.02 -16.45 2.58
N PRO A 429 -33.02 -16.41 3.47
CA PRO A 429 -34.41 -16.69 3.09
C PRO A 429 -34.94 -15.75 1.99
N LEU A 430 -34.46 -14.50 1.93
CA LEU A 430 -34.83 -13.55 0.87
C LEU A 430 -34.31 -13.99 -0.50
N ALA A 431 -33.04 -14.38 -0.58
CA ALA A 431 -32.44 -14.86 -1.83
C ALA A 431 -33.05 -16.20 -2.28
N GLU A 432 -33.31 -17.12 -1.33
CA GLU A 432 -33.97 -18.40 -1.59
C GLU A 432 -35.39 -18.21 -2.12
N ARG A 433 -36.17 -17.32 -1.49
CA ARG A 433 -37.51 -16.96 -1.94
C ARG A 433 -37.48 -16.35 -3.33
N ALA A 434 -36.53 -15.45 -3.62
CA ALA A 434 -36.37 -14.86 -4.93
C ALA A 434 -36.04 -15.91 -6.01
N ARG A 435 -35.15 -16.87 -5.72
CA ARG A 435 -34.83 -17.98 -6.62
C ARG A 435 -36.04 -18.88 -6.87
N ASP A 436 -36.75 -19.29 -5.83
CA ASP A 436 -37.94 -20.14 -5.94
C ASP A 436 -39.03 -19.50 -6.81
N LEU A 437 -39.25 -18.19 -6.65
CA LEU A 437 -40.18 -17.41 -7.49
C LEU A 437 -39.76 -17.38 -8.97
N VAL A 438 -38.46 -17.25 -9.25
CA VAL A 438 -37.92 -17.26 -10.62
C VAL A 438 -37.99 -18.66 -11.23
N VAL A 439 -37.59 -19.69 -10.48
CA VAL A 439 -37.66 -21.10 -10.91
C VAL A 439 -39.10 -21.50 -11.23
N SER A 440 -40.05 -21.16 -10.36
CA SER A 440 -41.47 -21.44 -10.58
C SER A 440 -41.97 -20.81 -11.88
N GLN A 441 -41.58 -19.57 -12.18
CA GLN A 441 -41.98 -18.86 -13.39
C GLN A 441 -41.32 -19.42 -14.66
N LEU A 442 -40.06 -19.85 -14.60
CA LEU A 442 -39.34 -20.40 -15.76
C LEU A 442 -39.70 -21.86 -16.08
N THR A 443 -39.96 -22.66 -15.06
CA THR A 443 -40.15 -24.13 -15.20
C THR A 443 -41.60 -24.58 -15.07
N GLY A 444 -42.48 -23.74 -14.52
CA GLY A 444 -43.87 -24.09 -14.18
C GLY A 444 -44.02 -24.95 -12.92
N GLN A 445 -42.93 -25.22 -12.19
CA GLN A 445 -42.98 -25.92 -10.90
C GLN A 445 -43.66 -25.08 -9.81
N CYS A 446 -44.26 -25.73 -8.81
CA CYS A 446 -44.84 -25.04 -7.66
C CYS A 446 -43.75 -24.42 -6.77
N GLU A 447 -44.05 -23.25 -6.19
CA GLU A 447 -43.21 -22.62 -5.16
C GLU A 447 -43.03 -23.57 -3.96
N THR A 448 -41.79 -23.66 -3.47
CA THR A 448 -41.39 -24.54 -2.37
C THR A 448 -41.03 -23.79 -1.09
N THR A 449 -40.75 -22.49 -1.20
CA THR A 449 -40.39 -21.62 -0.07
C THR A 449 -41.61 -20.94 0.53
N LEU A 450 -41.52 -20.59 1.83
CA LEU A 450 -42.54 -19.78 2.49
C LEU A 450 -42.38 -18.30 2.08
N ALA A 451 -43.51 -17.59 1.99
CA ALA A 451 -43.51 -16.15 1.79
C ALA A 451 -42.71 -15.44 2.89
N PHE A 452 -41.90 -14.44 2.52
CA PHE A 452 -41.14 -13.66 3.50
C PHE A 452 -42.08 -12.71 4.25
N LYS A 453 -42.13 -12.84 5.60
CA LYS A 453 -43.13 -12.17 6.44
C LYS A 453 -42.56 -11.21 7.49
N ASP A 454 -41.25 -11.21 7.70
CA ASP A 454 -40.62 -10.45 8.80
C ASP A 454 -39.87 -9.21 8.29
N GLU A 455 -40.64 -8.27 7.75
CA GLU A 455 -40.14 -7.01 7.19
C GLU A 455 -39.49 -6.11 8.25
N SER A 456 -39.88 -6.30 9.51
CA SER A 456 -39.34 -5.55 10.65
C SER A 456 -37.82 -5.76 10.85
N ARG A 457 -37.29 -6.88 10.35
CA ARG A 457 -35.84 -7.20 10.39
C ARG A 457 -35.02 -6.46 9.34
N LEU A 458 -35.66 -5.78 8.37
CA LEU A 458 -35.01 -5.03 7.28
C LEU A 458 -35.02 -3.51 7.57
N GLU A 459 -34.70 -3.14 8.81
CA GLU A 459 -34.72 -1.75 9.24
C GLU A 459 -33.74 -0.89 8.40
N GLY A 460 -34.24 0.23 7.88
CA GLY A 460 -33.44 1.16 7.08
C GLY A 460 -33.23 0.74 5.62
N LEU A 461 -33.89 -0.32 5.16
CA LEU A 461 -33.89 -0.69 3.73
C LEU A 461 -34.55 0.42 2.90
N ASP A 462 -33.81 0.98 1.94
CA ASP A 462 -34.34 1.96 0.97
C ASP A 462 -34.92 1.25 -0.25
N SER A 463 -34.11 0.40 -0.89
CA SER A 463 -34.47 -0.28 -2.13
C SER A 463 -33.78 -1.64 -2.26
N PHE A 464 -34.33 -2.51 -3.10
CA PHE A 464 -33.73 -3.81 -3.37
C PHE A 464 -33.86 -4.21 -4.85
N TYR A 465 -32.93 -5.05 -5.29
CA TYR A 465 -32.77 -5.46 -6.69
C TYR A 465 -32.68 -6.98 -6.78
N VAL A 466 -33.45 -7.57 -7.69
CA VAL A 466 -33.40 -8.98 -8.07
C VAL A 466 -32.63 -9.11 -9.36
N THR A 467 -31.54 -9.88 -9.33
CA THR A 467 -30.68 -10.17 -10.47
C THR A 467 -30.74 -11.66 -10.77
N VAL A 468 -31.08 -12.02 -12.01
CA VAL A 468 -31.27 -13.41 -12.44
C VAL A 468 -30.11 -13.84 -13.32
N TYR A 469 -29.56 -15.02 -13.02
CA TYR A 469 -28.58 -15.72 -13.83
C TYR A 469 -29.16 -17.05 -14.29
N VAL A 470 -28.96 -17.38 -15.57
CA VAL A 470 -29.28 -18.70 -16.13
C VAL A 470 -28.03 -19.22 -16.81
N ARG A 471 -27.54 -20.38 -16.35
CA ARG A 471 -26.25 -20.97 -16.80
C ARG A 471 -25.10 -19.98 -16.70
N GLY A 472 -25.07 -19.22 -15.60
CA GLY A 472 -24.06 -18.19 -15.33
C GLY A 472 -24.12 -16.95 -16.21
N ARG A 473 -25.06 -16.83 -17.15
CA ARG A 473 -25.30 -15.60 -17.91
C ARG A 473 -26.30 -14.73 -17.20
N LEU A 474 -26.00 -13.43 -17.09
CA LEU A 474 -26.94 -12.44 -16.58
C LEU A 474 -28.16 -12.34 -17.53
N ARG A 475 -29.36 -12.48 -16.96
CA ARG A 475 -30.64 -12.52 -17.68
C ARG A 475 -31.56 -11.34 -17.40
N GLY A 476 -31.30 -10.61 -16.33
CA GLY A 476 -32.13 -9.48 -15.94
C GLY A 476 -31.73 -8.94 -14.58
N CYS A 477 -31.99 -7.65 -14.38
CA CYS A 477 -31.74 -7.00 -13.10
C CYS A 477 -32.74 -5.86 -12.90
N MET A 478 -33.73 -6.08 -12.03
CA MET A 478 -34.77 -5.11 -11.73
C MET A 478 -34.86 -4.84 -10.24
N GLY A 479 -35.09 -3.58 -9.88
CA GLY A 479 -35.22 -3.17 -8.49
C GLY A 479 -36.25 -2.08 -8.29
N GLY A 480 -36.58 -1.86 -7.03
CA GLY A 480 -37.55 -0.85 -6.60
C GLY A 480 -37.53 -0.66 -5.09
N ARG A 481 -38.24 0.38 -4.64
CA ARG A 481 -38.49 0.60 -3.22
C ARG A 481 -39.61 -0.33 -2.72
N PRO A 482 -39.55 -0.81 -1.47
CA PRO A 482 -40.68 -1.50 -0.84
C PRO A 482 -41.94 -0.62 -0.87
N THR A 483 -43.07 -1.21 -1.27
CA THR A 483 -44.36 -0.53 -1.39
C THR A 483 -44.99 -0.35 -0.01
N ARG A 484 -45.27 0.89 0.38
CA ARG A 484 -45.88 1.19 1.69
C ARG A 484 -47.25 0.50 1.82
N GLY A 485 -47.39 -0.35 2.85
CA GLY A 485 -48.64 -1.03 3.19
C GLY A 485 -48.95 -2.29 2.38
N ALA A 486 -48.06 -2.72 1.47
CA ALA A 486 -48.10 -4.02 0.82
C ALA A 486 -47.14 -5.00 1.50
N ALA A 487 -47.33 -6.30 1.29
CA ALA A 487 -46.40 -7.30 1.80
C ALA A 487 -45.12 -7.33 0.94
N PHE A 488 -43.96 -7.39 1.57
CA PHE A 488 -42.65 -7.40 0.91
C PHE A 488 -42.51 -8.56 -0.10
N ASP A 489 -43.13 -9.73 0.18
CA ASP A 489 -43.16 -10.87 -0.74
C ASP A 489 -43.83 -10.54 -2.09
N GLU A 490 -44.83 -9.65 -2.09
CA GLU A 490 -45.51 -9.20 -3.32
C GLU A 490 -44.58 -8.34 -4.18
N ASP A 491 -43.81 -7.44 -3.56
CA ASP A 491 -42.79 -6.66 -4.26
C ASP A 491 -41.66 -7.56 -4.79
N LEU A 492 -41.22 -8.54 -4.01
CA LEU A 492 -40.21 -9.51 -4.44
C LEU A 492 -40.69 -10.31 -5.65
N ARG A 493 -41.94 -10.78 -5.63
CA ARG A 493 -42.58 -11.49 -6.76
C ARG A 493 -42.69 -10.60 -7.99
N ARG A 494 -43.09 -9.34 -7.82
CA ARG A 494 -43.17 -8.36 -8.91
C ARG A 494 -41.79 -8.11 -9.55
N LEU A 495 -40.76 -7.92 -8.74
CA LEU A 495 -39.40 -7.68 -9.23
C LEU A 495 -38.76 -8.93 -9.84
N ALA A 496 -39.01 -10.11 -9.31
CA ALA A 496 -38.60 -11.38 -9.92
C ALA A 496 -39.18 -11.54 -11.33
N ARG A 497 -40.48 -11.27 -11.50
CA ARG A 497 -41.13 -11.25 -12.81
C ARG A 497 -40.52 -10.20 -13.73
N ALA A 498 -40.38 -8.96 -13.25
CA ALA A 498 -39.82 -7.87 -14.04
C ALA A 498 -38.38 -8.16 -14.49
N ALA A 499 -37.57 -8.84 -13.67
CA ALA A 499 -36.23 -9.25 -14.04
C ALA A 499 -36.24 -10.30 -15.17
N LEU A 500 -37.22 -11.21 -15.21
CA LEU A 500 -37.36 -12.15 -16.33
C LEU A 500 -37.83 -11.48 -17.64
N GLU A 501 -38.54 -10.37 -17.54
CA GLU A 501 -39.09 -9.59 -18.66
C GLU A 501 -38.14 -8.43 -19.10
N ASP A 502 -36.91 -8.40 -18.58
CA ASP A 502 -35.94 -7.32 -18.80
C ASP A 502 -35.41 -7.31 -20.24
N ALA A 503 -35.97 -6.42 -21.07
CA ALA A 503 -35.69 -6.33 -22.51
C ALA A 503 -34.22 -6.00 -22.88
N ARG A 504 -33.35 -5.69 -21.91
CA ARG A 504 -31.91 -5.48 -22.14
C ARG A 504 -31.16 -6.79 -22.38
N PHE A 505 -31.76 -7.94 -22.08
CA PHE A 505 -31.14 -9.24 -22.18
C PHE A 505 -31.93 -10.13 -23.14
N ASP A 506 -31.22 -10.88 -23.99
CA ASP A 506 -31.87 -11.74 -25.01
C ASP A 506 -32.66 -12.88 -24.37
N ALA A 507 -33.80 -13.25 -24.92
CA ALA A 507 -34.53 -14.44 -24.49
C ALA A 507 -33.90 -15.73 -25.04
N ASP A 508 -33.17 -16.50 -24.22
CA ASP A 508 -32.81 -17.90 -24.52
C ASP A 508 -34.06 -18.79 -24.43
N ALA A 509 -34.44 -19.37 -25.56
CA ALA A 509 -35.60 -20.26 -25.69
C ALA A 509 -35.30 -21.73 -25.35
N SER A 510 -34.06 -22.03 -24.94
CA SER A 510 -33.68 -23.38 -24.52
C SER A 510 -34.41 -23.78 -23.23
N PRO A 511 -34.80 -25.06 -23.04
CA PRO A 511 -35.35 -25.54 -21.78
C PRO A 511 -34.41 -25.20 -20.62
N VAL A 512 -34.94 -24.69 -19.50
CA VAL A 512 -34.17 -24.32 -18.31
C VAL A 512 -34.45 -25.33 -17.20
N GLU A 513 -33.40 -25.94 -16.65
CA GLU A 513 -33.52 -26.80 -15.48
C GLU A 513 -33.44 -25.99 -14.18
N VAL A 514 -33.93 -26.54 -13.07
CA VAL A 514 -33.90 -25.85 -11.76
C VAL A 514 -32.48 -25.45 -11.37
N ASP A 515 -31.51 -26.33 -11.61
CA ASP A 515 -30.10 -26.13 -11.25
C ASP A 515 -29.37 -25.12 -12.15
N ASP A 516 -29.95 -24.77 -13.30
CA ASP A 516 -29.41 -23.73 -14.18
C ASP A 516 -29.63 -22.31 -13.62
N VAL A 517 -30.55 -22.15 -12.66
CA VAL A 517 -31.01 -20.84 -12.18
C VAL A 517 -30.28 -20.43 -10.90
N ALA A 518 -29.72 -19.23 -10.92
CA ALA A 518 -29.23 -18.55 -9.72
C ALA A 518 -29.80 -17.13 -9.64
N VAL A 519 -30.11 -16.66 -8.44
CA VAL A 519 -30.73 -15.35 -8.23
C VAL A 519 -30.05 -14.64 -7.09
N SER A 520 -29.62 -13.40 -7.31
CA SER A 520 -29.09 -12.56 -6.25
C SER A 520 -30.05 -11.43 -5.91
N VAL A 521 -30.17 -11.14 -4.61
CA VAL A 521 -30.90 -10.00 -4.06
C VAL A 521 -29.90 -9.00 -3.50
N SER A 522 -29.84 -7.80 -4.09
CA SER A 522 -29.04 -6.68 -3.58
C SER A 522 -29.93 -5.71 -2.81
N MET A 523 -29.58 -5.43 -1.56
CA MET A 523 -30.33 -4.57 -0.64
C MET A 523 -29.54 -3.30 -0.38
N LEU A 524 -30.15 -2.14 -0.64
CA LEU A 524 -29.56 -0.82 -0.47
C LEU A 524 -30.09 -0.14 0.79
N PHE A 525 -29.18 0.42 1.58
CA PHE A 525 -29.48 1.08 2.86
C PHE A 525 -28.46 2.20 3.15
N ASP A 526 -28.66 2.91 4.26
CA ASP A 526 -27.81 4.03 4.71
C ASP A 526 -27.57 5.08 3.61
N GLU A 527 -28.64 5.53 2.95
CA GLU A 527 -28.59 6.55 1.88
C GLU A 527 -27.74 7.78 2.27
N LEU A 528 -26.93 8.28 1.34
CA LEU A 528 -26.27 9.58 1.45
C LEU A 528 -26.35 10.34 0.14
N VAL A 529 -27.14 11.42 0.16
CA VAL A 529 -27.17 12.42 -0.91
C VAL A 529 -25.86 13.21 -0.89
N ILE A 530 -25.13 13.21 -2.01
CA ILE A 530 -23.82 13.87 -2.15
C ILE A 530 -23.98 15.30 -2.69
N GLY A 531 -25.00 15.53 -3.52
CA GLY A 531 -25.21 16.80 -4.22
C GLY A 531 -24.56 16.84 -5.60
N SER A 532 -24.34 18.06 -6.12
CA SER A 532 -23.82 18.28 -7.46
C SER A 532 -22.29 18.35 -7.47
N CYS A 533 -21.64 17.45 -8.21
CA CYS A 533 -20.20 17.47 -8.42
C CYS A 533 -19.81 16.74 -9.71
N SER A 534 -18.57 16.90 -10.15
CA SER A 534 -18.08 16.19 -11.33
C SER A 534 -17.84 14.68 -11.06
N PRO A 535 -17.75 13.83 -12.10
CA PRO A 535 -17.39 12.41 -11.93
C PRO A 535 -16.03 12.20 -11.25
N GLU A 536 -15.08 13.11 -11.45
CA GLU A 536 -13.76 13.07 -10.83
C GLU A 536 -13.80 13.47 -9.35
N GLU A 537 -14.81 14.26 -8.95
CA GLU A 537 -15.02 14.67 -7.57
C GLU A 537 -15.81 13.63 -6.77
N VAL A 538 -16.80 12.97 -7.40
CA VAL A 538 -17.72 12.05 -6.71
C VAL A 538 -16.98 10.86 -6.08
N VAL A 539 -15.85 10.43 -6.67
CA VAL A 539 -15.00 9.33 -6.14
C VAL A 539 -14.52 9.56 -4.71
N ARG A 540 -14.54 10.81 -4.22
CA ARG A 540 -14.17 11.17 -2.84
C ARG A 540 -15.27 10.88 -1.83
N TYR A 541 -16.47 10.50 -2.26
CA TYR A 541 -17.66 10.40 -1.42
C TYR A 541 -18.22 8.98 -1.29
N PHE A 542 -17.76 8.02 -2.10
CA PHE A 542 -18.17 6.61 -2.02
C PHE A 542 -16.97 5.65 -1.97
N ARG A 543 -17.18 4.47 -1.41
CA ARG A 543 -16.21 3.39 -1.35
C ARG A 543 -16.39 2.48 -2.58
N HIS A 544 -15.49 2.64 -3.54
CA HIS A 544 -15.53 1.92 -4.80
C HIS A 544 -15.57 0.39 -4.60
N GLY A 545 -16.41 -0.29 -5.39
CA GLY A 545 -16.64 -1.74 -5.32
C GLY A 545 -17.46 -2.23 -4.12
N GLN A 546 -17.75 -1.37 -3.14
CA GLN A 546 -18.49 -1.72 -1.91
C GLN A 546 -19.87 -1.05 -1.83
N GLN A 547 -20.04 0.13 -2.45
CA GLN A 547 -21.25 0.94 -2.38
C GLN A 547 -21.92 1.08 -3.75
N ALA A 548 -23.24 1.16 -3.77
CA ALA A 548 -23.99 1.52 -4.97
C ALA A 548 -23.90 3.04 -5.19
N LEU A 549 -23.88 3.46 -6.45
CA LEU A 549 -23.84 4.87 -6.83
C LEU A 549 -24.99 5.17 -7.79
N MET A 550 -25.67 6.28 -7.54
CA MET A 550 -26.78 6.78 -8.32
C MET A 550 -26.50 8.21 -8.77
N ALA A 551 -26.77 8.49 -10.05
CA ALA A 551 -26.84 9.83 -10.59
C ALA A 551 -28.28 10.13 -11.02
N TYR A 552 -28.71 11.38 -10.82
CA TYR A 552 -30.04 11.81 -11.20
C TYR A 552 -30.10 13.27 -11.65
N ARG A 553 -31.08 13.58 -12.49
CA ARG A 553 -31.53 14.94 -12.82
C ARG A 553 -32.97 14.87 -13.31
N ASP A 554 -33.88 15.57 -12.64
CA ASP A 554 -35.32 15.49 -12.90
C ASP A 554 -35.81 14.03 -12.90
N GLU A 555 -36.34 13.52 -14.01
CA GLU A 555 -36.80 12.13 -14.16
C GLU A 555 -35.69 11.17 -14.63
N SER A 556 -34.53 11.68 -15.06
CA SER A 556 -33.40 10.86 -15.51
C SER A 556 -32.64 10.31 -14.31
N VAL A 557 -32.63 8.98 -14.15
CA VAL A 557 -31.96 8.29 -13.03
C VAL A 557 -31.15 7.12 -13.56
N GLY A 558 -29.89 7.02 -13.11
CA GLY A 558 -29.03 5.86 -13.34
C GLY A 558 -28.44 5.40 -12.03
N LEU A 559 -28.55 4.10 -11.73
CA LEU A 559 -27.95 3.48 -10.55
C LEU A 559 -27.16 2.25 -10.95
N LEU A 560 -25.93 2.10 -10.44
CA LEU A 560 -25.14 0.87 -10.56
C LEU A 560 -24.91 0.25 -9.19
N LEU A 561 -25.10 -1.08 -9.13
CA LEU A 561 -24.78 -1.91 -7.97
C LEU A 561 -23.26 -2.10 -7.88
N PRO A 562 -22.69 -2.29 -6.67
CA PRO A 562 -21.24 -2.33 -6.49
C PRO A 562 -20.52 -3.41 -7.30
N PHE A 563 -21.14 -4.60 -7.45
CA PHE A 563 -20.52 -5.71 -8.18
C PHE A 563 -20.35 -5.42 -9.69
N VAL A 564 -21.03 -4.41 -10.24
CA VAL A 564 -20.85 -4.00 -11.64
C VAL A 564 -19.42 -3.48 -11.87
N ALA A 565 -18.79 -2.88 -10.85
CA ALA A 565 -17.38 -2.50 -10.91
C ALA A 565 -16.49 -3.71 -11.22
N SER A 566 -16.72 -4.82 -10.52
CA SER A 566 -15.97 -6.06 -10.70
C SER A 566 -16.32 -6.76 -12.00
N MET A 567 -17.60 -6.75 -12.38
CA MET A 567 -18.05 -7.33 -13.64
C MET A 567 -17.37 -6.65 -14.82
N GLN A 568 -17.32 -5.32 -14.86
CA GLN A 568 -16.80 -4.56 -16.00
C GLN A 568 -15.34 -4.07 -15.80
N ASN A 569 -14.68 -4.49 -14.73
CA ASN A 569 -13.33 -4.04 -14.33
C ASN A 569 -13.16 -2.51 -14.34
N LEU A 570 -14.19 -1.78 -13.89
CA LEU A 570 -14.20 -0.33 -13.86
C LEU A 570 -13.41 0.15 -12.62
N ASP A 571 -12.58 1.17 -12.78
CA ASP A 571 -12.05 1.94 -11.66
C ASP A 571 -13.12 2.89 -11.07
N ALA A 572 -12.76 3.65 -10.03
CA ALA A 572 -13.73 4.51 -9.34
C ALA A 572 -14.34 5.58 -10.25
N GLU A 573 -13.53 6.19 -11.13
CA GLU A 573 -13.98 7.22 -12.06
C GLU A 573 -14.80 6.61 -13.21
N GLY A 574 -14.33 5.52 -13.81
CA GLY A 574 -15.03 4.76 -14.83
C GLY A 574 -16.39 4.25 -14.34
N PHE A 575 -16.49 3.82 -13.08
CA PHE A 575 -17.74 3.45 -12.46
C PHE A 575 -18.72 4.63 -12.40
N ALA A 576 -18.27 5.81 -11.97
CA ALA A 576 -19.09 7.02 -11.96
C ALA A 576 -19.55 7.42 -13.38
N ARG A 577 -18.67 7.34 -14.38
CA ARG A 577 -19.01 7.64 -15.78
C ARG A 577 -20.06 6.67 -16.35
N GLU A 578 -19.96 5.39 -16.04
CA GLU A 578 -20.98 4.41 -16.46
C GLU A 578 -22.33 4.62 -15.75
N VAL A 579 -22.34 5.13 -14.50
CA VAL A 579 -23.60 5.57 -13.85
C VAL A 579 -24.26 6.71 -14.64
N LEU A 580 -23.49 7.72 -15.07
CA LEU A 580 -24.02 8.83 -15.87
C LEU A 580 -24.55 8.38 -17.22
N LYS A 581 -23.82 7.50 -17.90
CA LYS A 581 -24.24 6.91 -19.17
C LYS A 581 -25.55 6.14 -19.00
N LYS A 582 -25.70 5.38 -17.92
CA LYS A 582 -26.96 4.70 -17.59
C LYS A 582 -28.09 5.68 -17.27
N ALA A 583 -27.79 6.82 -16.66
CA ALA A 583 -28.76 7.88 -16.40
C ALA A 583 -29.14 8.69 -17.66
N GLY A 584 -28.38 8.56 -18.76
CA GLY A 584 -28.55 9.39 -19.95
C GLY A 584 -28.07 10.84 -19.75
N LEU A 585 -27.14 11.08 -18.83
CA LEU A 585 -26.66 12.41 -18.46
C LEU A 585 -25.28 12.70 -19.10
N GLY A 586 -25.26 13.54 -20.14
CA GLY A 586 -24.02 13.94 -20.82
C GLY A 586 -23.40 15.25 -20.35
N GLU A 587 -24.20 16.15 -19.78
CA GLU A 587 -23.77 17.51 -19.40
C GLU A 587 -24.20 17.84 -17.97
N PRO A 588 -23.40 18.61 -17.20
CA PRO A 588 -23.69 19.00 -15.82
C PRO A 588 -24.94 19.90 -15.73
N PRO A 589 -25.52 20.11 -14.52
CA PRO A 589 -25.11 19.53 -13.23
C PRO A 589 -25.46 18.04 -13.12
N PHE A 590 -24.63 17.31 -12.37
CA PHE A 590 -24.82 15.90 -12.06
C PHE A 590 -25.09 15.75 -10.57
N TYR A 591 -26.30 15.35 -10.18
CA TYR A 591 -26.61 15.11 -8.77
C TYR A 591 -26.37 13.65 -8.42
N TRP A 592 -25.71 13.42 -7.29
CA TRP A 592 -25.27 12.10 -6.88
C TRP A 592 -25.86 11.68 -5.54
N CYS A 593 -26.09 10.38 -5.42
CA CYS A 593 -26.46 9.71 -4.18
C CYS A 593 -25.74 8.36 -4.11
N ARG A 594 -25.37 7.90 -2.91
CA ARG A 594 -24.72 6.60 -2.72
C ARG A 594 -25.38 5.81 -1.59
N PHE A 595 -25.31 4.49 -1.70
CA PHE A 595 -25.93 3.56 -0.74
C PHE A 595 -24.91 2.51 -0.30
N ASP A 596 -24.95 2.12 0.98
CA ASP A 596 -24.37 0.85 1.38
C ASP A 596 -25.20 -0.28 0.75
N CYS A 597 -24.55 -1.39 0.42
CA CYS A 597 -25.15 -2.49 -0.33
C CYS A 597 -24.72 -3.82 0.26
N ALA A 598 -25.68 -4.72 0.46
CA ALA A 598 -25.42 -6.12 0.74
C ALA A 598 -26.11 -6.98 -0.32
N THR A 599 -25.38 -7.93 -0.91
CA THR A 599 -25.90 -8.80 -1.96
C THR A 599 -25.81 -10.25 -1.52
N TRP A 600 -26.89 -11.00 -1.68
CA TRP A 600 -26.96 -12.43 -1.37
C TRP A 600 -27.45 -13.21 -2.58
N LEU A 601 -26.76 -14.29 -2.93
CA LEU A 601 -27.06 -15.19 -4.05
C LEU A 601 -27.64 -16.50 -3.51
N ALA A 602 -28.75 -16.95 -4.08
CA ALA A 602 -29.19 -18.34 -3.99
C ALA A 602 -28.95 -19.05 -5.32
N ASP A 603 -28.36 -20.24 -5.28
CA ASP A 603 -28.14 -21.12 -6.43
C ASP A 603 -28.42 -22.60 -6.05
N ALA A 604 -28.07 -23.54 -6.93
CA ALA A 604 -28.27 -24.97 -6.69
C ALA A 604 -27.47 -25.53 -5.49
N ARG A 605 -26.42 -24.82 -5.04
CA ARG A 605 -25.54 -25.23 -3.94
C ARG A 605 -25.91 -24.58 -2.61
N GLY A 606 -26.83 -23.63 -2.62
CA GLY A 606 -27.32 -22.97 -1.42
C GLY A 606 -27.26 -21.46 -1.54
N THR A 607 -27.09 -20.81 -0.39
CA THR A 607 -27.21 -19.35 -0.27
C THR A 607 -25.93 -18.74 0.28
N HIS A 608 -25.41 -17.75 -0.43
CA HIS A 608 -24.11 -17.16 -0.18
C HIS A 608 -24.15 -15.63 -0.24
N GLU A 609 -23.36 -14.96 0.60
CA GLU A 609 -23.07 -13.53 0.42
C GLU A 609 -22.26 -13.35 -0.88
N LEU A 610 -22.63 -12.38 -1.73
CA LEU A 610 -21.80 -11.98 -2.87
C LEU A 610 -20.85 -10.85 -2.49
N VAL A 611 -19.56 -11.05 -2.74
CA VAL A 611 -18.53 -10.03 -2.56
C VAL A 611 -17.79 -9.84 -3.88
N GLY A 612 -17.84 -8.63 -4.44
CA GLY A 612 -17.25 -8.34 -5.76
C GLY A 612 -17.89 -9.13 -6.91
N GLY A 613 -19.14 -9.55 -6.75
CA GLY A 613 -19.87 -10.35 -7.74
C GLY A 613 -19.62 -11.86 -7.67
N PHE A 614 -18.83 -12.34 -6.71
CA PHE A 614 -18.53 -13.76 -6.52
C PHE A 614 -19.10 -14.28 -5.19
N PRO A 615 -19.61 -15.53 -5.13
CA PRO A 615 -20.00 -16.18 -3.90
C PRO A 615 -18.86 -16.25 -2.89
N ARG A 616 -19.11 -15.71 -1.69
CA ARG A 616 -18.18 -15.85 -0.57
C ARG A 616 -18.18 -17.30 -0.10
N ALA A 617 -17.00 -17.90 -0.03
CA ALA A 617 -16.82 -19.21 0.57
C ALA A 617 -17.29 -19.18 2.04
N GLU A 618 -18.13 -20.15 2.42
CA GLU A 618 -18.48 -20.36 3.82
C GLU A 618 -17.23 -20.76 4.61
N ALA A 619 -17.19 -20.38 5.89
CA ALA A 619 -16.15 -20.86 6.79
C ALA A 619 -16.39 -22.35 7.06
N CYS A 620 -15.83 -23.22 6.20
CA CYS A 620 -15.65 -24.62 6.54
C CYS A 620 -14.57 -24.76 7.62
N GLU A 621 -14.52 -25.93 8.27
CA GLU A 621 -13.34 -26.34 9.02
C GLU A 621 -12.10 -26.07 8.18
N PRO A 622 -11.04 -25.49 8.75
CA PRO A 622 -9.87 -25.14 7.98
C PRO A 622 -9.30 -26.37 7.27
N GLU A 623 -9.37 -26.39 5.94
CA GLU A 623 -8.66 -27.39 5.14
C GLU A 623 -7.18 -27.35 5.53
N GLU A 624 -6.59 -28.54 5.75
CA GLU A 624 -5.15 -28.66 6.03
C GLU A 624 -4.36 -27.98 4.90
N LEU A 625 -3.32 -27.23 5.27
CA LEU A 625 -2.60 -26.39 4.32
C LEU A 625 -2.08 -27.18 3.11
N ASP A 626 -1.61 -28.41 3.31
CA ASP A 626 -1.08 -29.27 2.24
C ASP A 626 -2.15 -29.69 1.23
N ALA A 627 -3.37 -29.99 1.69
CA ALA A 627 -4.49 -30.34 0.82
C ALA A 627 -4.92 -29.13 -0.02
N LEU A 628 -5.00 -27.95 0.62
CA LEU A 628 -5.30 -26.69 -0.06
C LEU A 628 -4.25 -26.39 -1.14
N LEU A 629 -2.95 -26.51 -0.80
CA LEU A 629 -1.84 -26.29 -1.73
C LEU A 629 -1.93 -27.21 -2.95
N ALA A 630 -2.11 -28.51 -2.73
CA ALA A 630 -2.19 -29.49 -3.81
C ALA A 630 -3.35 -29.17 -4.77
N ARG A 631 -4.54 -28.89 -4.23
CA ARG A 631 -5.73 -28.58 -5.04
C ARG A 631 -5.60 -27.27 -5.81
N ARG A 632 -4.97 -26.24 -5.22
CA ARG A 632 -4.75 -24.95 -5.90
C ARG A 632 -3.66 -25.03 -6.96
N ALA A 633 -2.61 -25.81 -6.71
CA ALA A 633 -1.58 -26.07 -7.72
C ALA A 633 -2.17 -26.71 -8.98
N GLU A 634 -3.03 -27.72 -8.81
CA GLU A 634 -3.71 -28.38 -9.92
C GLU A 634 -4.59 -27.39 -10.70
N LEU A 635 -5.42 -26.62 -10.00
CA LEU A 635 -6.31 -25.63 -10.64
C LEU A 635 -5.54 -24.57 -11.45
N HIS A 636 -4.48 -23.99 -10.87
CA HIS A 636 -3.66 -23.00 -11.56
C HIS A 636 -2.91 -23.58 -12.77
N THR A 637 -2.36 -24.79 -12.62
CA THR A 637 -1.69 -25.49 -13.73
C THR A 637 -2.67 -25.73 -14.88
N GLN A 638 -3.85 -26.25 -14.57
CA GLN A 638 -4.90 -26.52 -15.54
C GLN A 638 -5.42 -25.23 -16.21
N TYR A 639 -5.49 -24.12 -15.48
CA TYR A 639 -5.81 -22.82 -16.07
C TYR A 639 -4.79 -22.41 -17.14
N LEU A 640 -3.49 -22.47 -16.81
CA LEU A 640 -2.42 -22.12 -17.76
C LEU A 640 -2.47 -23.01 -19.00
N LEU A 641 -2.64 -24.33 -18.84
CA LEU A 641 -2.74 -25.26 -19.97
C LEU A 641 -3.90 -24.90 -20.91
N ARG A 642 -5.07 -24.55 -20.39
CA ARG A 642 -6.24 -24.12 -21.19
C ARG A 642 -6.05 -22.79 -21.91
N HIS A 643 -5.18 -21.92 -21.41
CA HIS A 643 -4.95 -20.58 -21.95
C HIS A 643 -3.73 -20.50 -22.87
N GLN A 644 -3.00 -21.60 -23.05
CA GLN A 644 -1.97 -21.69 -24.08
C GLN A 644 -2.60 -21.86 -25.46
N LYS A 645 -2.17 -21.04 -26.40
CA LYS A 645 -2.53 -21.13 -27.81
C LYS A 645 -1.74 -22.24 -28.52
N PRO A 646 -2.24 -22.78 -29.65
CA PRO A 646 -1.54 -23.83 -30.41
C PRO A 646 -0.13 -23.48 -30.86
N ASP A 647 0.18 -22.19 -31.04
CA ASP A 647 1.52 -21.71 -31.44
C ASP A 647 2.53 -21.68 -30.28
N GLY A 648 2.11 -21.97 -29.05
CA GLY A 648 2.94 -21.95 -27.84
C GLY A 648 2.84 -20.66 -27.02
N SER A 649 2.27 -19.59 -27.58
CA SER A 649 1.99 -18.35 -26.86
C SER A 649 0.73 -18.47 -25.98
N PHE A 650 0.41 -17.44 -25.18
CA PHE A 650 -0.76 -17.45 -24.28
C PHE A 650 -1.70 -16.30 -24.59
N TYR A 651 -2.98 -16.46 -24.23
CA TYR A 651 -3.83 -15.29 -24.00
C TYR A 651 -3.25 -14.47 -22.83
N THR A 652 -3.26 -13.14 -22.93
CA THR A 652 -2.67 -12.28 -21.91
C THR A 652 -3.62 -12.06 -20.74
N ASP A 653 -4.90 -11.89 -21.04
CA ASP A 653 -5.95 -11.54 -20.10
C ASP A 653 -7.24 -12.31 -20.42
N TYR A 654 -8.04 -12.57 -19.39
CA TYR A 654 -9.39 -13.12 -19.49
C TYR A 654 -10.35 -12.34 -18.59
N GLU A 655 -11.46 -11.90 -19.17
CA GLU A 655 -12.59 -11.29 -18.48
C GLU A 655 -13.70 -12.33 -18.28
N PRO A 656 -13.87 -12.89 -17.08
CA PRO A 656 -14.71 -14.06 -16.88
C PRO A 656 -16.21 -13.75 -17.01
N PHE A 657 -16.67 -12.55 -16.64
CA PHE A 657 -18.09 -12.18 -16.77
C PHE A 657 -18.51 -11.89 -18.21
N GLN A 658 -17.62 -11.34 -19.03
CA GLN A 658 -17.83 -11.07 -20.45
C GLN A 658 -17.52 -12.28 -21.33
N ASN A 659 -16.85 -13.29 -20.77
CA ASN A 659 -16.23 -14.39 -21.50
C ASN A 659 -15.34 -13.89 -22.65
N ARG A 660 -14.48 -12.91 -22.37
CA ARG A 660 -13.62 -12.27 -23.37
C ARG A 660 -12.15 -12.58 -23.13
N LEU A 661 -11.47 -13.05 -24.18
CA LEU A 661 -10.04 -13.29 -24.20
C LEU A 661 -9.30 -12.15 -24.88
N TYR A 662 -8.14 -11.80 -24.35
CA TYR A 662 -7.25 -10.80 -24.93
C TYR A 662 -5.96 -11.46 -25.42
N GLU A 663 -5.51 -11.01 -26.58
CA GLU A 663 -4.25 -11.42 -27.16
C GLU A 663 -3.24 -10.27 -27.07
N GLY A 664 -2.00 -10.63 -26.78
CA GLY A 664 -0.88 -9.70 -26.77
C GLY A 664 0.43 -10.45 -26.93
N ARG A 665 1.47 -9.74 -27.35
CA ARG A 665 2.84 -10.25 -27.36
C ARG A 665 3.54 -9.59 -26.19
N ASP A 666 3.83 -10.34 -25.14
CA ASP A 666 4.58 -9.88 -23.96
C ASP A 666 5.57 -11.00 -23.64
N LEU A 667 6.80 -10.85 -24.16
CA LEU A 667 7.82 -11.88 -24.03
C LEU A 667 8.17 -12.17 -22.57
N PRO A 668 8.32 -11.17 -21.67
CA PRO A 668 8.56 -11.45 -20.25
C PRO A 668 7.48 -12.35 -19.63
N ARG A 669 6.20 -12.04 -19.85
CA ARG A 669 5.09 -12.85 -19.32
C ARG A 669 5.04 -14.24 -19.92
N LEU A 670 5.35 -14.38 -21.21
CA LEU A 670 5.42 -15.67 -21.89
C LEU A 670 6.58 -16.52 -21.34
N ALA A 671 7.76 -15.92 -21.17
CA ALA A 671 8.93 -16.59 -20.62
C ALA A 671 8.71 -17.00 -19.15
N HIS A 672 8.02 -16.17 -18.36
CA HIS A 672 7.58 -16.54 -17.02
C HIS A 672 6.61 -17.74 -17.04
N ALA A 673 5.72 -17.83 -18.05
CA ALA A 673 4.84 -18.99 -18.23
C ALA A 673 5.64 -20.27 -18.50
N ALA A 674 6.63 -20.18 -19.41
CA ALA A 674 7.49 -21.30 -19.76
C ALA A 674 8.23 -21.84 -18.53
N TRP A 675 8.82 -20.94 -17.73
CA TRP A 675 9.52 -21.30 -16.51
C TRP A 675 8.58 -21.88 -15.45
N THR A 676 7.42 -21.26 -15.23
CA THR A 676 6.44 -21.75 -14.27
C THR A 676 5.95 -23.16 -14.62
N LEU A 677 5.68 -23.44 -15.90
CA LEU A 677 5.24 -24.76 -16.35
C LEU A 677 6.37 -25.81 -16.30
N ALA A 678 7.62 -25.42 -16.56
CA ALA A 678 8.78 -26.30 -16.37
C ALA A 678 8.92 -26.72 -14.90
N ARG A 679 8.84 -25.75 -13.98
CA ARG A 679 8.83 -26.02 -12.53
C ARG A 679 7.64 -26.89 -12.13
N ALA A 680 6.44 -26.63 -12.65
CA ALA A 680 5.26 -27.43 -12.34
C ALA A 680 5.44 -28.89 -12.77
N ALA A 681 6.01 -29.13 -13.96
CA ALA A 681 6.33 -30.48 -14.43
C ALA A 681 7.37 -31.17 -13.52
N ARG A 682 8.36 -30.43 -13.01
CA ARG A 682 9.37 -30.96 -12.09
C ARG A 682 8.80 -31.29 -10.71
N VAL A 683 8.00 -30.39 -10.14
CA VAL A 683 7.50 -30.47 -8.75
C VAL A 683 6.30 -31.41 -8.62
N PHE A 684 5.37 -31.38 -9.58
CA PHE A 684 4.13 -32.17 -9.53
C PHE A 684 4.11 -33.36 -10.50
N GLY A 685 5.07 -33.43 -11.43
CA GLY A 685 5.00 -34.35 -12.57
C GLY A 685 4.03 -33.86 -13.65
N GLY A 686 3.96 -34.60 -14.75
CA GLY A 686 2.96 -34.39 -15.82
C GLY A 686 3.57 -34.03 -17.18
N ASP A 687 3.33 -34.90 -18.16
CA ASP A 687 3.81 -34.73 -19.54
C ASP A 687 3.17 -33.51 -20.23
N GLU A 688 1.96 -33.12 -19.83
CA GLU A 688 1.26 -31.95 -20.40
C GLU A 688 1.94 -30.63 -20.03
N SER A 689 2.29 -30.42 -18.75
CA SER A 689 3.02 -29.24 -18.29
C SER A 689 4.38 -29.14 -18.96
N LYS A 690 5.09 -30.28 -19.08
CA LYS A 690 6.38 -30.35 -19.78
C LYS A 690 6.22 -29.95 -21.25
N ALA A 691 5.27 -30.56 -21.97
CA ALA A 691 5.01 -30.25 -23.37
C ALA A 691 4.56 -28.79 -23.58
N ALA A 692 3.78 -28.22 -22.66
CA ALA A 692 3.37 -26.83 -22.71
C ALA A 692 4.54 -25.87 -22.50
N SER A 693 5.43 -26.15 -21.54
CA SER A 693 6.67 -25.38 -21.36
C SER A 693 7.54 -25.42 -22.61
N GLU A 694 7.71 -26.60 -23.22
CA GLU A 694 8.50 -26.77 -24.45
C GLU A 694 7.93 -25.97 -25.63
N ARG A 695 6.61 -25.97 -25.84
CA ARG A 695 5.97 -25.12 -26.87
C ARG A 695 6.20 -23.63 -26.62
N ALA A 696 6.17 -23.19 -25.38
CA ALA A 696 6.43 -21.79 -25.03
C ALA A 696 7.90 -21.42 -25.28
N LEU A 697 8.84 -22.30 -24.92
CA LEU A 697 10.26 -22.15 -25.23
C LEU A 697 10.52 -22.08 -26.73
N GLU A 698 9.93 -22.97 -27.52
CA GLU A 698 10.05 -22.94 -28.98
C GLU A 698 9.54 -21.62 -29.57
N TYR A 699 8.43 -21.09 -29.06
CA TYR A 699 7.93 -19.77 -29.47
C TYR A 699 8.94 -18.66 -29.14
N LEU A 700 9.48 -18.64 -27.92
CA LEU A 700 10.45 -17.65 -27.46
C LEU A 700 11.74 -17.70 -28.29
N LEU A 701 12.25 -18.89 -28.57
CA LEU A 701 13.49 -19.09 -29.32
C LEU A 701 13.36 -18.67 -30.80
N ARG A 702 12.15 -18.64 -31.37
CA ARG A 702 11.93 -18.02 -32.70
C ARG A 702 12.13 -16.51 -32.70
N ALA A 703 12.00 -15.87 -31.54
CA ALA A 703 12.29 -14.45 -31.35
C ALA A 703 13.78 -14.20 -31.04
N ALA A 704 14.62 -15.24 -30.96
CA ALA A 704 16.04 -15.07 -30.70
C ALA A 704 16.71 -14.28 -31.85
N SER A 705 17.31 -13.16 -31.49
CA SER A 705 18.17 -12.36 -32.34
C SER A 705 19.62 -12.75 -32.06
N GLU A 706 20.35 -13.10 -33.12
CA GLU A 706 21.75 -13.52 -33.02
C GLU A 706 22.67 -12.36 -33.44
N GLY A 707 23.37 -11.78 -32.45
CA GLY A 707 24.55 -10.95 -32.66
C GLY A 707 25.83 -11.74 -32.38
N GLU A 708 27.01 -11.19 -32.70
CA GLU A 708 28.30 -11.83 -32.38
C GLU A 708 28.46 -12.00 -30.85
N GLY A 709 28.09 -13.17 -30.32
CA GLY A 709 28.34 -13.58 -28.94
C GLY A 709 27.26 -13.21 -27.91
N GLU A 710 26.16 -12.55 -28.30
CA GLU A 710 25.04 -12.19 -27.42
C GLU A 710 23.73 -12.88 -27.82
N LEU A 711 22.81 -13.04 -26.88
CA LEU A 711 21.45 -13.51 -27.12
C LEU A 711 20.44 -12.51 -26.55
N TRP A 712 19.58 -11.98 -27.42
CA TRP A 712 18.42 -11.17 -27.06
C TRP A 712 17.17 -11.74 -27.72
N LEU A 713 16.00 -11.51 -27.13
CA LEU A 713 14.72 -11.90 -27.73
C LEU A 713 14.04 -10.64 -28.28
N GLU A 714 13.66 -10.65 -29.55
CA GLU A 714 13.17 -9.49 -30.30
C GLU A 714 11.78 -9.75 -30.88
N VAL A 715 10.85 -8.84 -30.57
CA VAL A 715 9.53 -8.77 -31.21
C VAL A 715 9.23 -7.33 -31.60
N THR A 716 8.63 -7.15 -32.77
CA THR A 716 8.25 -5.83 -33.29
C THR A 716 7.42 -5.04 -32.26
N GLY A 717 7.88 -3.83 -31.94
CA GLY A 717 7.19 -2.90 -31.04
C GLY A 717 7.52 -3.05 -29.55
N GLN A 718 8.45 -3.93 -29.18
CA GLN A 718 8.94 -4.06 -27.80
C GLN A 718 10.47 -4.00 -27.75
N PRO A 719 11.06 -3.11 -26.94
CA PRO A 719 12.50 -3.08 -26.75
C PRO A 719 12.95 -4.34 -25.98
N PRO A 720 13.97 -5.07 -26.45
CA PRO A 720 14.48 -6.25 -25.75
C PRO A 720 14.96 -5.90 -24.35
N SER A 721 14.53 -6.71 -23.39
CA SER A 721 14.84 -6.58 -21.98
C SER A 721 15.50 -7.82 -21.41
N VAL A 722 16.14 -7.67 -20.26
CA VAL A 722 16.74 -8.80 -19.55
C VAL A 722 15.69 -9.73 -18.93
N ALA A 723 14.43 -9.30 -18.78
CA ALA A 723 13.40 -10.06 -18.10
C ALA A 723 13.03 -11.34 -18.87
N GLU A 724 12.69 -11.22 -20.16
CA GLU A 724 12.35 -12.37 -21.00
C GLU A 724 13.54 -13.32 -21.18
N LEU A 725 14.76 -12.79 -21.26
CA LEU A 725 15.97 -13.61 -21.33
C LEU A 725 16.21 -14.36 -20.01
N SER A 726 16.02 -13.71 -18.87
CA SER A 726 16.18 -14.30 -17.54
C SER A 726 15.22 -15.46 -17.33
N PHE A 727 13.93 -15.27 -17.60
CA PHE A 727 12.94 -16.32 -17.47
C PHE A 727 13.11 -17.44 -18.50
N THR A 728 13.58 -17.13 -19.71
CA THR A 728 13.91 -18.16 -20.71
C THR A 728 15.09 -19.02 -20.25
N LEU A 729 16.15 -18.41 -19.71
CA LEU A 729 17.28 -19.14 -19.13
C LEU A 729 16.84 -20.01 -17.94
N LEU A 730 15.99 -19.48 -17.07
CA LEU A 730 15.40 -20.24 -15.96
C LEU A 730 14.62 -21.45 -16.46
N ALA A 731 13.71 -21.26 -17.43
CA ALA A 731 12.95 -22.35 -18.04
C ALA A 731 13.85 -23.41 -18.68
N LEU A 732 14.91 -22.99 -19.39
CA LEU A 732 15.87 -23.91 -19.98
C LEU A 732 16.62 -24.72 -18.91
N CYS A 733 17.09 -24.08 -17.83
CA CYS A 733 17.76 -24.77 -16.72
C CYS A 733 16.85 -25.80 -16.01
N GLU A 734 15.53 -25.59 -16.02
CA GLU A 734 14.54 -26.51 -15.42
C GLU A 734 14.13 -27.66 -16.34
N SER A 735 14.37 -27.53 -17.65
CA SER A 735 14.04 -28.54 -18.65
C SER A 735 15.19 -29.52 -18.89
N ASN A 736 14.96 -30.58 -19.65
CA ASN A 736 16.02 -31.45 -20.17
C ASN A 736 16.94 -30.75 -21.20
N ALA A 737 16.89 -29.42 -21.32
CA ALA A 737 17.67 -28.66 -22.30
C ALA A 737 19.18 -28.92 -22.22
N LEU A 738 19.70 -29.28 -21.05
CA LEU A 738 21.13 -29.57 -20.87
C LEU A 738 21.58 -30.88 -21.52
N GLU A 739 20.64 -31.72 -21.98
CA GLU A 739 20.94 -32.96 -22.74
C GLU A 739 21.27 -32.69 -24.22
N SER A 740 20.94 -31.51 -24.74
CA SER A 740 21.22 -31.10 -26.14
C SER A 740 22.35 -30.07 -26.19
N ASP A 741 23.38 -30.35 -26.99
CA ASP A 741 24.52 -29.43 -27.18
C ASP A 741 24.08 -28.04 -27.68
N GLU A 742 23.09 -27.99 -28.57
CA GLU A 742 22.55 -26.73 -29.11
C GLU A 742 21.86 -25.90 -28.03
N ARG A 743 21.01 -26.53 -27.22
CA ARG A 743 20.31 -25.86 -26.12
C ARG A 743 21.26 -25.45 -25.00
N ARG A 744 22.27 -26.28 -24.70
CA ARG A 744 23.33 -25.94 -23.76
C ARG A 744 24.08 -24.68 -24.21
N ALA A 745 24.47 -24.59 -25.48
CA ALA A 745 25.13 -23.41 -26.04
C ALA A 745 24.26 -22.15 -25.95
N LEU A 746 22.94 -22.28 -26.15
CA LEU A 746 21.97 -21.19 -25.94
C LEU A 746 21.94 -20.71 -24.49
N CYS A 747 21.94 -21.64 -23.51
CA CYS A 747 21.99 -21.29 -22.09
C CYS A 747 23.29 -20.56 -21.72
N GLU A 748 24.43 -21.05 -22.22
CA GLU A 748 25.74 -20.43 -22.00
C GLU A 748 25.82 -19.00 -22.57
N ARG A 749 25.25 -18.78 -23.76
CA ARG A 749 25.11 -17.45 -24.36
C ARG A 749 24.20 -16.53 -23.55
N ALA A 750 23.02 -17.02 -23.15
CA ALA A 750 22.07 -16.25 -22.33
C ALA A 750 22.73 -15.81 -21.01
N ALA A 751 23.37 -16.74 -20.30
CA ALA A 751 24.07 -16.44 -19.04
C ALA A 751 25.19 -15.42 -19.25
N ARG A 752 25.97 -15.53 -20.34
CA ARG A 752 27.01 -14.56 -20.69
C ARG A 752 26.45 -13.16 -20.95
N THR A 753 25.35 -13.06 -21.70
CA THR A 753 24.67 -11.79 -21.93
C THR A 753 24.20 -11.17 -20.61
N LEU A 754 23.57 -11.96 -19.74
CA LEU A 754 23.10 -11.49 -18.44
C LEU A 754 24.25 -11.04 -17.52
N TRP A 755 25.37 -11.75 -17.48
CA TRP A 755 26.57 -11.30 -16.77
C TRP A 755 27.10 -9.97 -17.32
N ASN A 756 27.14 -9.81 -18.64
CA ASN A 756 27.57 -8.56 -19.28
C ASN A 756 26.65 -7.38 -18.94
N CYS A 757 25.36 -7.62 -18.69
CA CYS A 757 24.42 -6.60 -18.23
C CYS A 757 24.68 -6.13 -16.79
N VAL A 758 25.39 -6.89 -15.94
CA VAL A 758 25.76 -6.44 -14.59
C VAL A 758 26.98 -5.53 -14.70
N SER A 759 26.79 -4.21 -14.78
CA SER A 759 27.88 -3.26 -15.02
C SER A 759 29.02 -3.35 -13.99
N LEU A 760 30.27 -3.32 -14.46
CA LEU A 760 31.42 -3.06 -13.61
C LEU A 760 31.90 -1.62 -13.82
N PRO A 761 32.39 -0.97 -12.76
CA PRO A 761 32.55 -1.48 -11.39
C PRO A 761 31.30 -1.38 -10.48
N HIS A 762 30.13 -0.97 -10.98
CA HIS A 762 29.03 -0.49 -10.12
C HIS A 762 28.14 -1.60 -9.53
N GLY A 763 27.89 -2.66 -10.30
CA GLY A 763 26.96 -3.75 -9.99
C GLY A 763 25.53 -3.53 -10.48
N ARG A 764 25.24 -2.36 -11.08
CA ARG A 764 23.89 -2.05 -11.60
C ARG A 764 23.61 -2.87 -12.85
N VAL A 765 22.45 -3.51 -12.91
CA VAL A 765 21.98 -4.25 -14.07
C VAL A 765 21.43 -3.29 -15.12
N GLN A 766 21.96 -3.39 -16.34
CA GLN A 766 21.36 -2.82 -17.54
C GLN A 766 20.09 -3.61 -17.87
N THR A 767 18.92 -2.97 -17.79
CA THR A 767 17.63 -3.66 -17.88
C THR A 767 17.16 -3.94 -19.31
N HIS A 768 17.68 -3.18 -20.28
CA HIS A 768 17.31 -3.27 -21.69
C HIS A 768 18.54 -3.22 -22.58
N ARG A 769 18.44 -3.81 -23.78
CA ARG A 769 19.52 -3.72 -24.77
C ARG A 769 19.82 -2.27 -25.13
N GLU A 770 18.77 -1.48 -25.37
CA GLU A 770 18.87 -0.04 -25.61
C GLU A 770 18.70 0.74 -24.29
N PRO A 771 19.71 1.53 -23.85
CA PRO A 771 19.62 2.28 -22.60
C PRO A 771 18.47 3.30 -22.53
N SER A 772 18.02 3.83 -23.68
CA SER A 772 16.89 4.75 -23.77
C SER A 772 15.55 4.15 -23.35
N ALA A 773 15.41 2.82 -23.44
CA ALA A 773 14.21 2.10 -23.00
C ALA A 773 14.21 1.82 -21.49
N ALA A 774 15.35 1.98 -20.80
CA ALA A 774 15.47 1.71 -19.39
C ALA A 774 14.92 2.88 -18.55
N THR A 775 13.87 2.63 -17.79
CA THR A 775 13.43 3.48 -16.69
C THR A 775 13.97 2.99 -15.35
N GLU A 776 13.93 3.88 -14.35
CA GLU A 776 14.39 3.58 -13.01
C GLU A 776 13.47 2.60 -12.24
N GLU A 777 12.21 2.45 -12.68
CA GLU A 777 11.25 1.51 -12.09
C GLU A 777 11.65 0.06 -12.34
N PHE A 778 12.25 -0.25 -13.50
CA PHE A 778 12.70 -1.61 -13.81
C PHE A 778 13.79 -2.11 -12.86
N GLN A 779 14.54 -1.22 -12.20
CA GLN A 779 15.55 -1.59 -11.21
C GLN A 779 14.96 -2.26 -9.97
N ASP A 780 13.64 -2.14 -9.76
CA ASP A 780 12.96 -2.79 -8.65
C ASP A 780 12.58 -4.24 -8.97
N TYR A 781 12.57 -4.66 -10.24
CA TYR A 781 12.11 -6.00 -10.64
C TYR A 781 13.19 -6.82 -11.37
N PHE A 782 13.69 -6.28 -12.47
CA PHE A 782 14.52 -7.01 -13.44
C PHE A 782 15.85 -7.48 -12.85
N PRO A 783 16.55 -6.72 -11.99
CA PRO A 783 17.81 -7.19 -11.44
C PRO A 783 17.68 -8.45 -10.60
N GLY A 784 16.59 -8.60 -9.85
CA GLY A 784 16.34 -9.84 -9.11
C GLY A 784 16.12 -11.02 -10.05
N GLN A 785 15.42 -10.82 -11.18
CA GLN A 785 15.22 -11.85 -12.20
C GLN A 785 16.56 -12.26 -12.85
N VAL A 786 17.42 -11.29 -13.19
CA VAL A 786 18.77 -11.55 -13.72
C VAL A 786 19.60 -12.35 -12.73
N LEU A 787 19.65 -11.90 -11.46
CA LEU A 787 20.45 -12.56 -10.43
C LEU A 787 19.93 -13.98 -10.13
N LEU A 788 18.61 -14.19 -10.15
CA LEU A 788 18.01 -15.51 -10.00
C LEU A 788 18.38 -16.45 -11.16
N ALA A 789 18.27 -15.96 -12.40
CA ALA A 789 18.63 -16.74 -13.60
C ALA A 789 20.12 -17.10 -13.63
N LEU A 790 20.99 -16.17 -13.25
CA LEU A 790 22.43 -16.41 -13.13
C LEU A 790 22.74 -17.45 -12.03
N ALA A 791 22.11 -17.35 -10.86
CA ALA A 791 22.26 -18.34 -9.79
C ALA A 791 21.85 -19.74 -10.25
N ALA A 792 20.68 -19.85 -10.91
CA ALA A 792 20.19 -21.12 -11.46
C ALA A 792 21.15 -21.70 -12.52
N SER A 793 21.68 -20.86 -13.43
CA SER A 793 22.63 -21.31 -14.44
C SER A 793 23.96 -21.79 -13.85
N CYS A 794 24.43 -21.17 -12.76
CA CYS A 794 25.63 -21.61 -12.05
C CYS A 794 25.39 -22.93 -11.33
N ALA A 795 24.25 -23.08 -10.65
CA ALA A 795 23.84 -24.32 -10.00
C ALA A 795 23.71 -25.49 -11.00
N ALA A 796 23.23 -25.21 -12.22
CA ALA A 796 23.12 -26.17 -13.32
C ALA A 796 24.45 -26.48 -14.03
N GLY A 797 25.56 -25.82 -13.68
CA GLY A 797 26.86 -26.00 -14.34
C GLY A 797 26.94 -25.44 -15.77
N VAL A 798 26.03 -24.53 -16.14
CA VAL A 798 26.01 -23.81 -17.42
C VAL A 798 26.97 -22.62 -17.40
N SER A 799 27.03 -21.90 -16.28
CA SER A 799 27.86 -20.72 -16.11
C SER A 799 28.78 -20.86 -14.90
N GLN A 800 29.90 -20.15 -14.92
CA GLN A 800 30.74 -19.98 -13.73
C GLN A 800 30.34 -18.69 -13.01
N VAL A 801 30.59 -18.63 -11.71
CA VAL A 801 30.32 -17.43 -10.90
C VAL A 801 31.32 -16.34 -11.27
N ASP A 802 30.83 -15.20 -11.78
CA ASP A 802 31.61 -13.96 -11.86
C ASP A 802 31.55 -13.27 -10.49
N GLU A 803 32.51 -13.60 -9.61
CA GLU A 803 32.56 -13.12 -8.22
C GLU A 803 32.54 -11.59 -8.13
N ALA A 804 33.24 -10.91 -9.04
CA ALA A 804 33.31 -9.46 -9.05
C ALA A 804 31.95 -8.85 -9.36
N ARG A 805 31.24 -9.34 -10.38
CA ARG A 805 29.91 -8.84 -10.73
C ARG A 805 28.87 -9.18 -9.66
N LEU A 806 28.91 -10.39 -9.11
CA LEU A 806 28.00 -10.81 -8.05
C LEU A 806 28.14 -9.91 -6.80
N GLU A 807 29.37 -9.73 -6.31
CA GLU A 807 29.63 -8.90 -5.12
C GLU A 807 29.13 -7.47 -5.35
N ARG A 808 29.44 -6.89 -6.52
CA ARG A 808 29.02 -5.52 -6.83
C ARG A 808 27.51 -5.39 -6.96
N ALA A 809 26.84 -6.35 -7.60
CA ALA A 809 25.38 -6.35 -7.69
C ALA A 809 24.73 -6.50 -6.32
N PHE A 810 25.22 -7.40 -5.46
CA PHE A 810 24.71 -7.56 -4.11
C PHE A 810 24.82 -6.27 -3.29
N LEU A 811 26.00 -5.64 -3.26
CA LEU A 811 26.20 -4.38 -2.55
C LEU A 811 25.32 -3.25 -3.12
N PHE A 812 25.09 -3.23 -4.44
CA PHE A 812 24.21 -2.24 -5.07
C PHE A 812 22.74 -2.43 -4.67
N TYR A 813 22.21 -3.65 -4.77
CA TYR A 813 20.79 -3.91 -4.54
C TYR A 813 20.43 -4.03 -3.06
N ARG A 814 21.36 -4.44 -2.19
CA ARG A 814 21.21 -4.32 -0.73
C ARG A 814 21.10 -2.85 -0.30
N HIS A 815 21.98 -2.00 -0.82
CA HIS A 815 21.93 -0.55 -0.59
C HIS A 815 20.60 0.03 -1.07
N ARG A 816 20.23 -0.30 -2.32
CA ARG A 816 18.97 0.16 -2.91
C ARG A 816 17.78 -0.26 -2.05
N PHE A 817 17.69 -1.51 -1.61
CA PHE A 817 16.60 -1.93 -0.74
C PHE A 817 16.59 -1.09 0.54
N ARG A 818 17.70 -1.00 1.28
CA ARG A 818 17.76 -0.24 2.54
C ARG A 818 17.37 1.24 2.40
N HIS A 819 17.75 1.88 1.30
CA HIS A 819 17.58 3.32 1.10
C HIS A 819 16.47 3.73 0.12
N ARG A 820 15.88 2.78 -0.59
CA ARG A 820 14.72 2.96 -1.48
C ARG A 820 13.90 1.67 -1.52
N ARG A 821 13.40 1.28 -0.34
CA ARG A 821 12.50 0.11 -0.19
C ARG A 821 11.31 0.27 -1.11
N GLY A 822 11.12 -0.70 -1.99
CA GLY A 822 9.94 -0.83 -2.84
C GLY A 822 9.45 -2.27 -2.80
N PHE A 823 8.15 -2.47 -2.90
CA PHE A 823 7.59 -3.82 -2.89
C PHE A 823 8.01 -4.64 -4.12
N GLY A 824 8.43 -4.00 -5.22
CA GLY A 824 8.84 -4.66 -6.48
C GLY A 824 10.04 -5.56 -6.30
N GLN A 825 10.90 -5.16 -5.37
CA GLN A 825 12.16 -5.79 -5.04
C GLN A 825 11.95 -7.10 -4.26
N VAL A 826 10.82 -7.25 -3.57
CA VAL A 826 10.62 -8.26 -2.52
C VAL A 826 10.74 -9.68 -3.04
N SER A 827 9.90 -10.07 -4.01
CA SER A 827 9.89 -11.45 -4.52
C SER A 827 11.22 -11.81 -5.17
N TRP A 828 11.67 -10.98 -6.11
CA TRP A 828 12.81 -11.30 -6.94
C TRP A 828 14.14 -11.24 -6.21
N TYR A 829 14.36 -10.28 -5.30
CA TYR A 829 15.59 -10.28 -4.50
C TYR A 829 15.61 -11.45 -3.54
N THR A 830 14.48 -11.77 -2.89
CA THR A 830 14.43 -12.88 -1.94
C THR A 830 14.76 -14.21 -2.62
N GLN A 831 14.10 -14.53 -3.73
CA GLN A 831 14.39 -15.75 -4.49
C GLN A 831 15.84 -15.79 -5.01
N ALA A 832 16.32 -14.68 -5.57
CA ALA A 832 17.69 -14.61 -6.12
C ALA A 832 18.75 -14.84 -5.05
N PHE A 833 18.66 -14.14 -3.91
CA PHE A 833 19.67 -14.21 -2.87
C PHE A 833 19.56 -15.50 -2.03
N ALA A 834 18.38 -16.08 -1.87
CA ALA A 834 18.25 -17.44 -1.35
C ALA A 834 19.01 -18.43 -2.25
N ARG A 835 18.79 -18.39 -3.57
CA ARG A 835 19.55 -19.23 -4.54
C ARG A 835 21.06 -18.96 -4.52
N TRP A 836 21.49 -17.70 -4.43
CA TRP A 836 22.92 -17.39 -4.30
C TRP A 836 23.54 -17.91 -3.00
N TRP A 837 22.79 -17.95 -1.90
CA TRP A 837 23.25 -18.61 -0.67
C TRP A 837 23.47 -20.11 -0.90
N HIS A 838 22.60 -20.84 -1.61
CA HIS A 838 22.85 -22.26 -1.90
C HIS A 838 24.10 -22.48 -2.78
N VAL A 839 24.35 -21.57 -3.74
CA VAL A 839 25.50 -21.64 -4.66
C VAL A 839 26.82 -21.32 -3.96
N THR A 840 26.85 -20.31 -3.09
CA THR A 840 28.10 -19.74 -2.55
C THR A 840 28.33 -20.01 -1.06
N ARG A 841 27.26 -20.30 -0.32
CA ARG A 841 27.21 -20.36 1.15
C ARG A 841 27.60 -19.07 1.87
N ASP A 842 27.52 -17.92 1.18
CA ASP A 842 27.73 -16.61 1.81
C ASP A 842 26.51 -16.20 2.65
N GLU A 843 26.67 -16.17 3.98
CA GLU A 843 25.62 -15.83 4.95
C GLU A 843 25.00 -14.44 4.74
N ARG A 844 25.73 -13.51 4.11
CA ARG A 844 25.23 -12.15 3.84
C ARG A 844 23.99 -12.17 2.94
N PHE A 845 23.87 -13.18 2.08
CA PHE A 845 22.68 -13.35 1.23
C PHE A 845 21.47 -13.80 2.05
N ALA A 846 21.64 -14.72 3.00
CA ALA A 846 20.57 -15.18 3.87
C ALA A 846 20.08 -14.08 4.82
N ASP A 847 21.01 -13.31 5.41
CA ASP A 847 20.66 -12.15 6.23
C ASP A 847 19.82 -11.13 5.47
N PHE A 848 20.15 -10.90 4.20
CA PHE A 848 19.41 -9.97 3.36
C PHE A 848 18.00 -10.49 3.01
N VAL A 849 17.86 -11.80 2.76
CA VAL A 849 16.55 -12.45 2.58
C VAL A 849 15.67 -12.22 3.82
N PHE A 850 16.19 -12.47 5.02
CA PHE A 850 15.43 -12.26 6.26
C PHE A 850 15.10 -10.79 6.50
N GLU A 851 16.02 -9.86 6.19
CA GLU A 851 15.75 -8.42 6.29
C GLU A 851 14.55 -8.01 5.43
N ILE A 852 14.45 -8.53 4.21
CA ILE A 852 13.35 -8.23 3.28
C ILE A 852 12.02 -8.77 3.82
N VAL A 853 11.99 -10.04 4.23
CA VAL A 853 10.75 -10.71 4.65
C VAL A 853 10.26 -10.21 6.02
N ASP A 854 11.16 -9.95 6.96
CA ASP A 854 10.80 -9.36 8.26
C ASP A 854 10.16 -7.97 8.08
N TRP A 855 10.64 -7.17 7.12
CA TRP A 855 10.01 -5.90 6.74
C TRP A 855 8.63 -6.13 6.10
N LEU A 856 8.53 -7.04 5.14
CA LEU A 856 7.29 -7.36 4.42
C LEU A 856 6.15 -7.76 5.39
N LEU A 857 6.46 -8.59 6.40
CA LEU A 857 5.44 -9.09 7.33
C LEU A 857 4.74 -7.98 8.13
N THR A 858 5.39 -6.82 8.30
CA THR A 858 4.75 -5.66 8.95
C THR A 858 3.57 -5.07 8.16
N PHE A 859 3.38 -5.49 6.91
CA PHE A 859 2.30 -5.07 6.02
C PHE A 859 1.26 -6.18 5.76
N GLN A 860 1.39 -7.34 6.38
CA GLN A 860 0.38 -8.40 6.27
C GLN A 860 -0.80 -8.14 7.20
N GLN A 861 -2.01 -8.10 6.65
CA GLN A 861 -3.22 -7.85 7.40
C GLN A 861 -3.56 -8.98 8.37
N GLU A 862 -3.68 -8.67 9.66
CA GLU A 862 -4.18 -9.62 10.68
C GLU A 862 -5.61 -10.10 10.35
N ARG A 863 -6.44 -9.20 9.81
CA ARG A 863 -7.86 -9.48 9.53
C ARG A 863 -8.09 -10.40 8.33
N THR A 864 -7.32 -10.24 7.26
CA THR A 864 -7.59 -10.91 5.98
C THR A 864 -6.51 -11.89 5.56
N GLY A 865 -5.28 -11.72 6.06
CA GLY A 865 -4.09 -12.41 5.57
C GLY A 865 -3.43 -11.78 4.34
N ALA A 866 -4.06 -10.78 3.72
CA ALA A 866 -3.55 -10.10 2.53
C ALA A 866 -2.40 -9.14 2.86
N PHE A 867 -1.56 -8.82 1.88
CA PHE A 867 -0.53 -7.78 2.03
C PHE A 867 -1.02 -6.44 1.49
N ILE A 868 -1.03 -5.38 2.31
CA ILE A 868 -1.27 -4.01 1.83
C ILE A 868 0.02 -3.39 1.30
N ASN A 869 -0.05 -2.66 0.19
CA ASN A 869 1.14 -2.16 -0.52
C ASN A 869 0.78 -0.99 -1.44
N ASP A 870 1.80 -0.37 -2.04
CA ASP A 870 1.65 0.69 -3.05
C ASP A 870 1.61 0.21 -4.50
N HIS A 871 1.89 -1.07 -4.79
CA HIS A 871 1.68 -1.64 -6.13
C HIS A 871 0.21 -1.74 -6.50
N GLN A 872 -0.63 -2.07 -5.53
CA GLN A 872 -2.08 -2.13 -5.67
C GLN A 872 -2.73 -1.34 -4.52
N PRO A 873 -2.64 0.01 -4.55
CA PRO A 873 -2.96 0.86 -3.41
C PRO A 873 -4.47 0.94 -3.11
N GLU A 874 -5.32 0.57 -4.06
CA GLU A 874 -6.77 0.65 -3.93
C GLU A 874 -7.37 -0.52 -3.15
N THR A 875 -6.78 -1.72 -3.27
CA THR A 875 -7.26 -2.91 -2.58
C THR A 875 -6.20 -4.02 -2.59
N PRO A 876 -6.04 -4.82 -1.52
CA PRO A 876 -5.20 -6.01 -1.57
C PRO A 876 -5.70 -7.02 -2.62
N GLY A 877 -4.78 -7.73 -3.26
CA GLY A 877 -5.13 -8.69 -4.31
C GLY A 877 -3.97 -9.59 -4.73
N TYR A 878 -3.83 -9.84 -6.03
CA TYR A 878 -2.87 -10.79 -6.59
C TYR A 878 -1.41 -10.54 -6.18
N THR A 879 -1.06 -9.29 -5.86
CA THR A 879 0.28 -8.94 -5.34
C THR A 879 0.63 -9.71 -4.07
N SER A 880 -0.37 -10.18 -3.31
CA SER A 880 -0.13 -11.11 -2.19
C SER A 880 0.51 -12.42 -2.65
N ALA A 881 0.21 -12.92 -3.84
CA ALA A 881 0.88 -14.10 -4.42
C ALA A 881 2.37 -13.84 -4.65
N VAL A 882 2.70 -12.67 -5.21
CA VAL A 882 4.09 -12.23 -5.42
C VAL A 882 4.86 -12.24 -4.09
N TYR A 883 4.28 -11.69 -3.02
CA TYR A 883 4.96 -11.65 -1.73
C TYR A 883 5.01 -13.01 -1.03
N LEU A 884 4.07 -13.91 -1.31
CA LEU A 884 4.14 -15.28 -0.80
C LEU A 884 5.29 -16.08 -1.41
N GLU A 885 5.74 -15.77 -2.64
CA GLU A 885 6.99 -16.33 -3.17
C GLU A 885 8.18 -15.98 -2.28
N ALA A 886 8.27 -14.71 -1.84
CA ALA A 886 9.33 -14.27 -0.93
C ALA A 886 9.24 -14.96 0.44
N VAL A 887 8.02 -15.03 1.01
CA VAL A 887 7.79 -15.68 2.31
C VAL A 887 8.13 -17.17 2.24
N ALA A 888 7.76 -17.87 1.17
CA ALA A 888 8.10 -19.28 0.98
C ALA A 888 9.61 -19.50 0.89
N SER A 889 10.30 -18.72 0.04
CA SER A 889 11.75 -18.84 -0.13
C SER A 889 12.51 -18.55 1.18
N ALA A 890 12.07 -17.56 1.97
CA ALA A 890 12.65 -17.33 3.29
C ALA A 890 12.28 -18.38 4.34
N ALA A 891 11.10 -19.00 4.27
CA ALA A 891 10.70 -20.09 5.16
C ALA A 891 11.57 -21.33 4.95
N ASN A 892 11.85 -21.67 3.69
CA ASN A 892 12.77 -22.74 3.29
C ASN A 892 14.18 -22.47 3.81
N LEU A 893 14.72 -21.27 3.53
CA LEU A 893 16.05 -20.90 4.00
C LEU A 893 16.16 -20.90 5.53
N ALA A 894 15.14 -20.44 6.24
CA ALA A 894 15.07 -20.51 7.69
C ALA A 894 15.05 -21.96 8.21
N HIS A 895 14.36 -22.87 7.49
CA HIS A 895 14.36 -24.29 7.82
C HIS A 895 15.75 -24.91 7.68
N GLU A 896 16.43 -24.67 6.55
CA GLU A 896 17.76 -25.21 6.28
C GLU A 896 18.82 -24.67 7.26
N LEU A 897 18.71 -23.41 7.67
CA LEU A 897 19.58 -22.78 8.67
C LEU A 897 19.21 -23.12 10.12
N GLY A 898 18.08 -23.81 10.35
CA GLY A 898 17.60 -24.16 11.69
C GLY A 898 17.04 -23.00 12.50
N ASP A 899 16.66 -21.87 11.88
CA ASP A 899 15.97 -20.74 12.53
C ASP A 899 14.48 -21.04 12.68
N GLU A 900 14.15 -21.84 13.70
CA GLU A 900 12.80 -22.30 13.96
C GLU A 900 11.82 -21.16 14.27
N ARG A 901 12.31 -20.04 14.84
CA ARG A 901 11.47 -18.87 15.15
C ARG A 901 10.97 -18.22 13.87
N ARG A 902 11.89 -17.91 12.93
CA ARG A 902 11.53 -17.34 11.63
C ARG A 902 10.70 -18.31 10.82
N ARG A 903 11.09 -19.59 10.77
CA ARG A 903 10.36 -20.64 10.04
C ARG A 903 8.87 -20.68 10.43
N ARG A 904 8.55 -20.71 11.74
CA ARG A 904 7.16 -20.68 12.20
C ARG A 904 6.43 -19.40 11.82
N SER A 905 7.07 -18.25 12.02
CA SER A 905 6.48 -16.94 11.68
C SER A 905 6.17 -16.84 10.18
N TYR A 906 7.07 -17.32 9.32
CA TYR A 906 6.89 -17.29 7.87
C TYR A 906 5.87 -18.30 7.40
N ALA A 907 5.82 -19.51 7.97
CA ALA A 907 4.79 -20.51 7.65
C ALA A 907 3.38 -20.02 8.01
N ASP A 908 3.21 -19.40 9.18
CA ASP A 908 1.94 -18.81 9.61
C ASP A 908 1.50 -17.63 8.72
N SER A 909 2.44 -16.73 8.39
CA SER A 909 2.22 -15.70 7.37
C SER A 909 1.78 -16.30 6.03
N TYR A 910 2.48 -17.34 5.57
CA TYR A 910 2.20 -17.99 4.30
C TYR A 910 0.78 -18.58 4.26
N ALA A 911 0.39 -19.31 5.30
CA ALA A 911 -0.93 -19.91 5.43
C ALA A 911 -2.06 -18.87 5.37
N ARG A 912 -1.92 -17.75 6.10
CA ARG A 912 -2.89 -16.66 6.05
C ARG A 912 -3.00 -16.03 4.66
N GLY A 913 -1.86 -15.78 4.01
CA GLY A 913 -1.84 -15.20 2.67
C GLY A 913 -2.46 -16.13 1.62
N LEU A 914 -2.18 -17.43 1.69
CA LEU A 914 -2.78 -18.41 0.78
C LEU A 914 -4.31 -18.47 0.95
N ARG A 915 -4.81 -18.43 2.18
CA ARG A 915 -6.27 -18.39 2.46
C ARG A 915 -6.93 -17.10 1.98
N PHE A 916 -6.19 -15.99 1.95
CA PHE A 916 -6.66 -14.78 1.28
C PHE A 916 -6.77 -15.01 -0.23
N LEU A 917 -5.71 -15.52 -0.86
CA LEU A 917 -5.70 -15.78 -2.30
C LEU A 917 -6.77 -16.78 -2.72
N ASP A 918 -7.08 -17.78 -1.89
CA ASP A 918 -8.15 -18.74 -2.15
C ASP A 918 -9.48 -18.03 -2.49
N ARG A 919 -9.79 -16.91 -1.83
CA ARG A 919 -11.00 -16.12 -2.07
C ARG A 919 -11.01 -15.45 -3.45
N LEU A 920 -9.84 -15.29 -4.05
CA LEU A 920 -9.64 -14.69 -5.37
C LEU A 920 -9.55 -15.72 -6.49
N VAL A 921 -9.24 -16.98 -6.18
CA VAL A 921 -9.23 -18.07 -7.16
C VAL A 921 -10.66 -18.40 -7.57
N ILE A 922 -10.92 -18.35 -8.88
CA ILE A 922 -12.20 -18.79 -9.45
C ILE A 922 -12.28 -20.31 -9.39
N GLN A 923 -13.35 -20.83 -8.81
CA GLN A 923 -13.56 -22.24 -8.53
C GLN A 923 -15.00 -22.65 -8.82
N GLU A 924 -15.31 -23.92 -8.61
CA GLU A 924 -16.64 -24.47 -8.85
C GLU A 924 -17.75 -23.64 -8.20
N ARG A 925 -17.56 -23.18 -6.95
CA ARG A 925 -18.50 -22.32 -6.21
C ARG A 925 -18.92 -21.04 -6.93
N ASP A 926 -18.15 -20.58 -7.91
CA ASP A 926 -18.41 -19.36 -8.68
C ASP A 926 -19.21 -19.64 -9.96
N ALA A 927 -19.45 -20.92 -10.30
CA ALA A 927 -19.96 -21.30 -11.61
C ALA A 927 -21.34 -20.70 -11.97
N SER A 928 -22.18 -20.47 -10.96
CA SER A 928 -23.56 -19.99 -11.13
C SER A 928 -23.65 -18.54 -11.60
N VAL A 929 -22.55 -17.78 -11.55
CA VAL A 929 -22.49 -16.37 -11.97
C VAL A 929 -21.55 -16.14 -13.16
N LEU A 930 -21.02 -17.22 -13.77
CA LEU A 930 -20.05 -17.14 -14.85
C LEU A 930 -20.55 -17.81 -16.14
N PRO A 931 -20.48 -17.13 -17.29
CA PRO A 931 -20.94 -17.68 -18.57
C PRO A 931 -20.10 -18.86 -19.10
N SER A 932 -18.84 -18.99 -18.67
CA SER A 932 -17.92 -20.06 -19.09
C SER A 932 -17.04 -20.51 -17.91
N PRO A 933 -17.63 -21.17 -16.90
CA PRO A 933 -16.95 -21.44 -15.64
C PRO A 933 -15.75 -22.40 -15.81
N ALA A 934 -15.88 -23.41 -16.67
CA ALA A 934 -14.81 -24.36 -16.94
C ALA A 934 -13.54 -23.68 -17.50
N TYR A 935 -13.70 -22.62 -18.29
CA TYR A 935 -12.57 -21.85 -18.81
C TYR A 935 -11.96 -20.95 -17.71
N ALA A 936 -12.79 -20.41 -16.81
CA ALA A 936 -12.38 -19.52 -15.74
C ALA A 936 -11.69 -20.20 -14.54
N PHE A 937 -11.99 -21.48 -14.26
CA PHE A 937 -11.49 -22.18 -13.06
C PHE A 937 -9.96 -22.15 -12.95
N GLY A 938 -9.47 -21.92 -11.74
CA GLY A 938 -8.04 -21.76 -11.46
C GLY A 938 -7.46 -20.39 -11.84
N GLY A 939 -8.25 -19.51 -12.45
CA GLY A 939 -7.86 -18.12 -12.65
C GLY A 939 -7.77 -17.37 -11.33
N LEU A 940 -6.66 -16.64 -11.11
CA LEU A 940 -6.51 -15.74 -9.97
C LEU A 940 -6.95 -14.34 -10.40
N ARG A 941 -8.03 -13.85 -9.77
CA ARG A 941 -8.53 -12.49 -10.01
C ARG A 941 -7.55 -11.44 -9.47
N ARG A 942 -7.50 -10.27 -10.11
CA ARG A 942 -6.67 -9.14 -9.66
C ARG A 942 -6.89 -8.77 -8.19
N ALA A 943 -8.16 -8.68 -7.75
CA ALA A 943 -8.51 -8.36 -6.37
C ALA A 943 -9.96 -8.74 -6.06
N ILE A 944 -10.43 -8.47 -4.84
CA ILE A 944 -11.83 -8.74 -4.45
C ILE A 944 -12.82 -8.06 -5.41
N HIS A 945 -12.57 -6.79 -5.75
CA HIS A 945 -13.48 -5.97 -6.55
C HIS A 945 -13.11 -5.85 -8.03
N TYR A 946 -12.20 -6.70 -8.54
CA TYR A 946 -11.81 -6.78 -9.95
C TYR A 946 -11.86 -8.25 -10.39
N SER A 947 -12.45 -8.53 -11.55
CA SER A 947 -12.62 -9.91 -12.03
C SER A 947 -11.60 -10.34 -13.09
N GLU A 948 -10.91 -9.38 -13.70
CA GLU A 948 -9.86 -9.65 -14.69
C GLU A 948 -8.81 -10.61 -14.14
N ILE A 949 -8.43 -11.55 -15.00
CA ILE A 949 -7.37 -12.51 -14.75
C ILE A 949 -6.30 -12.26 -15.80
N ARG A 950 -5.09 -11.99 -15.34
CA ARG A 950 -3.90 -12.03 -16.19
C ARG A 950 -3.12 -13.29 -15.96
N THR A 951 -2.45 -13.75 -17.01
CA THR A 951 -1.63 -14.95 -16.95
C THR A 951 -0.54 -14.86 -15.87
N ASP A 952 0.06 -13.67 -15.65
CA ASP A 952 1.05 -13.49 -14.58
C ASP A 952 0.49 -13.58 -13.16
N PHE A 953 -0.79 -13.29 -12.94
CA PHE A 953 -1.40 -13.46 -11.62
C PHE A 953 -1.41 -14.95 -11.24
N VAL A 954 -1.77 -15.80 -12.20
CA VAL A 954 -1.81 -17.26 -12.02
C VAL A 954 -0.40 -17.85 -11.92
N GLN A 955 0.55 -17.33 -12.70
CA GLN A 955 1.97 -17.74 -12.62
C GLN A 955 2.53 -17.51 -11.23
N HIS A 956 2.35 -16.30 -10.65
CA HIS A 956 2.82 -16.00 -9.30
C HIS A 956 2.14 -16.85 -8.22
N ALA A 957 0.84 -17.12 -8.36
CA ALA A 957 0.12 -18.00 -7.43
C ALA A 957 0.69 -19.42 -7.43
N LEU A 958 0.91 -19.99 -8.62
CA LEU A 958 1.47 -21.32 -8.78
C LEU A 958 2.94 -21.37 -8.33
N SER A 959 3.72 -20.35 -8.68
CA SER A 959 5.12 -20.18 -8.25
C SER A 959 5.26 -20.13 -6.73
N ALA A 960 4.40 -19.36 -6.03
CA ALA A 960 4.39 -19.32 -4.58
C ALA A 960 4.09 -20.69 -3.94
N ILE A 961 3.21 -21.49 -4.55
CA ILE A 961 2.89 -22.85 -4.10
C ILE A 961 4.07 -23.80 -4.32
N MET A 962 4.71 -23.74 -5.49
CA MET A 962 5.87 -24.57 -5.80
C MET A 962 7.06 -24.25 -4.90
N GLU A 963 7.34 -22.97 -4.68
CA GLU A 963 8.42 -22.52 -3.81
C GLU A 963 8.27 -23.10 -2.40
N TYR A 964 7.05 -23.13 -1.85
CA TYR A 964 6.81 -23.69 -0.52
C TYR A 964 6.95 -25.22 -0.44
N ARG A 965 6.75 -25.94 -1.56
CA ARG A 965 6.79 -27.42 -1.58
C ARG A 965 8.13 -28.02 -1.99
N GLU A 966 9.00 -27.26 -2.66
CA GLU A 966 10.28 -27.75 -3.21
C GLU A 966 11.23 -28.36 -2.16
N GLU A 967 11.10 -28.04 -0.87
CA GLU A 967 12.06 -28.47 0.18
C GLU A 967 11.43 -29.22 1.37
N GLY A 968 10.22 -29.79 1.20
CA GLY A 968 9.70 -30.79 2.15
C GLY A 968 9.24 -30.26 3.51
N MET A 969 8.81 -29.00 3.60
CA MET A 969 8.22 -28.45 4.82
C MET A 969 6.93 -29.23 5.20
N SER A 970 6.89 -29.78 6.43
CA SER A 970 5.68 -30.37 7.01
C SER A 970 4.75 -29.28 7.58
N SER A 971 3.47 -29.32 7.20
CA SER A 971 2.38 -28.39 7.52
C SER A 971 1.88 -28.40 8.98
N ALA A 972 2.29 -29.40 9.78
CA ALA A 972 1.69 -29.67 11.09
C ALA A 972 1.71 -28.49 12.09
N ALA A 973 2.72 -27.61 12.01
CA ALA A 973 2.84 -26.44 12.89
C ALA A 973 1.93 -25.26 12.48
N ALA A 974 1.54 -25.17 11.19
CA ALA A 974 0.65 -24.12 10.69
C ALA A 974 -0.82 -24.45 11.01
N ASP A 975 -1.19 -25.73 10.93
CA ASP A 975 -2.56 -26.20 11.17
C ASP A 975 -2.99 -26.09 12.65
N GLU A 976 -2.05 -26.28 13.59
CA GLU A 976 -2.32 -26.16 15.04
C GLU A 976 -2.65 -24.71 15.46
N LEU A 977 -2.04 -23.72 14.80
CA LEU A 977 -2.28 -22.29 15.06
C LEU A 977 -3.51 -21.76 14.33
N CYS A 978 -3.80 -22.25 13.12
CA CYS A 978 -5.02 -21.88 12.38
C CYS A 978 -6.30 -22.27 13.13
N ARG A 979 -6.29 -23.38 13.88
CA ARG A 979 -7.42 -23.74 14.76
C ARG A 979 -7.65 -22.73 15.88
N ALA A 980 -6.61 -22.03 16.32
CA ALA A 980 -6.70 -20.99 17.37
C ALA A 980 -7.14 -19.61 16.85
N LEU A 981 -6.99 -19.32 15.54
CA LEU A 981 -7.41 -18.06 14.91
C LEU A 981 -8.80 -18.13 14.24
N SER A 982 -9.34 -19.34 14.08
CA SER A 982 -10.69 -19.58 13.51
C SER A 982 -11.80 -19.52 14.57
N SER A 983 -11.42 -19.45 15.85
CA SER A 983 -12.28 -19.09 17.00
C SER A 983 -12.24 -17.60 17.28
#